data_AF-A0A925P7A5-F1
#
_entry.id   AF-A0A925P7A5-F1
#
_cell.length_a   1.000
_cell.length_b   1.000
_cell.length_c   1.000
_cell.angle_alpha   90.00
_cell.angle_beta   90.00
_cell.angle_gamma   90.00
#
_symmetry.space_group_name_H-M   'P 1'
#
loop_
_entity.id
_entity.type
_entity.pdbx_description
1 polymer ?
#
loop_
_entity_poly.entity_id
_entity_poly.type
_entity_poly.pdbx_seq_one_letter_code
_entity_poly.pdbx_strand_id
1 'polypeptide(L)'
;RAILAELIRTDPEAALASALPLALRAQLPAAFAPELEEIISARASLEIIQTCLHPPGVAHDHADDLYRATVLSGREYRVHTYGARLQDASLTATSLHGIALDGHLAVSEARHRVLDADEPLPAGVALASPRAIAVEADGRVTVLPTADALPAFVDALLAAENNPVLLEADAGQGSSGVSGRPTQAWTHGAKTLLVIRVDFSDLTGTPINKFDGNAQITAAYIDNVINGSGGVRAFFQEGSFGKNDIDFDPATDVTAVLRLPSTASAYATAEANSLLHSDARAAATVAGFNVAGYDRVAVVFTNLGTLPGSEITYGGLGNIIGANLWVNGAFDLRVVAHELGHNHGLRHANLWRPTGGSPVSLTGDDPETTDEDERSIEYGDPFDLMGDGDFSENHFSHWNKSLLQWIPDLAVTTAASSGTYRIYRLDGSTADLALPRALKIVRDPTRDYWIGYRRATASAAADNGAYVLWGYNTNQQGHLLDLTTPGANANDAPLPLLTTFADTVAGISLRPVAQGGSGADEWLDIEVALQPRIQWSAATYVVNEQGASAILTVNRSANATGNVSVSYATSAGTATAPSDYTHAGGTLSWLDGDTTPRTITISLVADALVEGTETFTVTLSSPVGGVIVEPTTATVTIADPGASDPTFAMPLTGSTINRVLVQPDGNLLVGGSFTFIQTPDFNVYEYARIARLTPTAGVDPEFDPGVGADGAVQALARQPDGKILLGGDFANVGGIARARLARLHSDGSVDTTFTVGSGPDGTVHDIVIQPDGRILIVGAFANYDGAARNRIARLLPDGSLDATFANPTYSAGTALRSLALQPDGKILAAGGFSYTFGSGGGTGFKSGLVRLFADGTRDTSLDVGYGAHTSSANNNLTTINRVAVLPDGRILVAGSFTGFGNNFTPRRIARLSSTGALDTTFVPSVNNTVSALLPLPDGSLLAGGDFTQIDATAVVRFARILTNGTVDAAFAAAGGLSSTV
;
A
#
# COMPACT_ATOMS: atom_id res chain seq x y z
N ARG A 1 -7.29 -11.24 -41.24
CA ARG A 1 -7.64 -12.11 -40.09
C ARG A 1 -6.44 -12.58 -39.28
N ALA A 2 -5.64 -13.58 -39.71
CA ALA A 2 -4.54 -14.13 -38.88
C ALA A 2 -3.52 -13.08 -38.40
N ILE A 3 -3.14 -12.15 -39.27
CA ILE A 3 -2.24 -11.02 -38.92
C ILE A 3 -2.87 -10.11 -37.85
N LEU A 4 -4.17 -9.80 -37.98
CA LEU A 4 -4.88 -8.95 -37.02
C LEU A 4 -5.05 -9.64 -35.66
N ALA A 5 -5.32 -10.95 -35.65
CA ALA A 5 -5.40 -11.74 -34.43
C ALA A 5 -4.05 -11.75 -33.69
N GLU A 6 -2.93 -11.78 -34.41
CA GLU A 6 -1.60 -11.68 -33.82
C GLU A 6 -1.28 -10.27 -33.32
N LEU A 7 -1.67 -9.25 -34.07
CA LEU A 7 -1.53 -7.85 -33.65
C LEU A 7 -2.32 -7.58 -32.36
N ILE A 8 -3.55 -8.08 -32.21
CA ILE A 8 -4.32 -7.93 -30.97
C ILE A 8 -3.53 -8.41 -29.74
N ARG A 9 -2.69 -9.45 -29.88
CA ARG A 9 -1.91 -10.02 -28.77
C ARG A 9 -0.57 -9.33 -28.53
N THR A 10 0.05 -8.81 -29.58
CA THR A 10 1.45 -8.35 -29.57
C THR A 10 1.58 -6.84 -29.61
N ASP A 11 0.62 -6.17 -30.24
CA ASP A 11 0.56 -4.72 -30.45
C ASP A 11 -0.92 -4.27 -30.58
N PRO A 12 -1.66 -4.21 -29.45
CA PRO A 12 -3.08 -3.87 -29.47
C PRO A 12 -3.35 -2.44 -29.97
N GLU A 13 -2.38 -1.52 -29.86
CA GLU A 13 -2.45 -0.17 -30.45
C GLU A 13 -2.50 -0.26 -31.98
N ALA A 14 -1.54 -0.97 -32.59
CA ALA A 14 -1.51 -1.17 -34.04
C ALA A 14 -2.72 -1.98 -34.54
N ALA A 15 -3.23 -2.91 -33.74
CA ALA A 15 -4.44 -3.66 -34.06
C ALA A 15 -5.66 -2.75 -34.19
N LEU A 16 -5.88 -1.85 -33.23
CA LEU A 16 -6.97 -0.88 -33.25
C LEU A 16 -6.84 0.11 -34.40
N ALA A 17 -5.63 0.59 -34.69
CA ALA A 17 -5.36 1.44 -35.83
C ALA A 17 -5.62 0.75 -37.19
N SER A 18 -5.59 -0.59 -37.21
CA SER A 18 -5.84 -1.42 -38.39
C SER A 18 -7.29 -1.89 -38.51
N ALA A 19 -8.17 -1.54 -37.56
CA ALA A 19 -9.58 -1.93 -37.58
C ALA A 19 -10.31 -1.32 -38.79
N LEU A 20 -11.20 -2.11 -39.40
CA LEU A 20 -12.00 -1.64 -40.52
C LEU A 20 -13.10 -0.67 -40.03
N PRO A 21 -13.21 0.56 -40.57
CA PRO A 21 -14.28 1.50 -40.22
C PRO A 21 -15.68 0.94 -40.53
N LEU A 22 -16.69 1.34 -39.75
CA LEU A 22 -18.06 0.81 -39.85
C LEU A 22 -18.67 1.01 -41.26
N ALA A 23 -18.38 2.17 -41.86
CA ALA A 23 -18.83 2.53 -43.20
C ALA A 23 -18.30 1.58 -44.29
N LEU A 24 -17.06 1.09 -44.15
CA LEU A 24 -16.46 0.18 -45.11
C LEU A 24 -16.96 -1.25 -44.90
N ARG A 25 -17.19 -1.65 -43.64
CA ARG A 25 -17.78 -2.96 -43.30
C ARG A 25 -19.16 -3.15 -43.91
N ALA A 26 -20.01 -2.11 -43.87
CA ALA A 26 -21.34 -2.14 -44.45
C ALA A 26 -21.35 -2.31 -45.99
N GLN A 27 -20.23 -2.03 -46.66
CA GLN A 27 -20.06 -2.17 -48.11
C GLN A 27 -19.50 -3.55 -48.52
N LEU A 28 -19.02 -4.35 -47.57
CA LEU A 28 -18.47 -5.67 -47.86
C LEU A 28 -19.58 -6.71 -48.09
N PRO A 29 -19.40 -7.66 -49.03
CA PRO A 29 -20.32 -8.78 -49.18
C PRO A 29 -20.46 -9.58 -47.88
N ALA A 30 -21.68 -10.02 -47.55
CA ALA A 30 -21.97 -10.75 -46.31
C ALA A 30 -21.09 -12.00 -46.07
N ALA A 31 -20.53 -12.58 -47.13
CA ALA A 31 -19.58 -13.70 -47.05
C ALA A 31 -18.27 -13.36 -46.31
N PHE A 32 -17.92 -12.08 -46.17
CA PHE A 32 -16.74 -11.63 -45.44
C PHE A 32 -17.01 -11.35 -43.96
N ALA A 33 -18.26 -11.30 -43.52
CA ALA A 33 -18.60 -10.99 -42.12
C ALA A 33 -17.93 -11.92 -41.08
N PRO A 34 -17.77 -13.24 -41.31
CA PRO A 34 -17.06 -14.12 -40.37
C PRO A 34 -15.54 -13.89 -40.29
N GLU A 35 -14.97 -13.19 -41.26
CA GLU A 35 -13.54 -12.92 -41.37
C GLU A 35 -13.11 -11.60 -40.70
N LEU A 36 -14.10 -10.79 -40.28
CA LEU A 36 -13.92 -9.49 -39.65
C LEU A 36 -13.87 -9.62 -38.11
N GLU A 37 -13.19 -8.66 -37.48
CA GLU A 37 -13.15 -8.45 -36.04
C GLU A 37 -14.47 -7.88 -35.51
N GLU A 38 -14.87 -8.31 -34.32
CA GLU A 38 -16.02 -7.77 -33.59
C GLU A 38 -15.65 -6.41 -33.01
N ILE A 39 -16.51 -5.40 -33.17
CA ILE A 39 -16.31 -4.10 -32.52
C ILE A 39 -16.97 -4.17 -31.15
N ILE A 40 -16.20 -3.87 -30.11
CA ILE A 40 -16.66 -3.84 -28.74
C ILE A 40 -16.86 -2.39 -28.30
N SER A 41 -18.04 -2.11 -27.77
CA SER A 41 -18.38 -0.87 -27.08
C SER A 41 -19.35 -1.21 -25.95
N ALA A 42 -18.84 -1.34 -24.73
CA ALA A 42 -19.62 -1.81 -23.58
C ALA A 42 -19.00 -1.39 -22.25
N ARG A 43 -19.77 -1.48 -21.16
CA ARG A 43 -19.22 -1.50 -19.80
C ARG A 43 -19.12 -2.94 -19.31
N ALA A 44 -17.95 -3.32 -18.80
CA ALA A 44 -17.74 -4.61 -18.16
C ALA A 44 -16.58 -4.56 -17.17
N SER A 45 -16.46 -5.60 -16.35
CA SER A 45 -15.30 -5.75 -15.48
C SER A 45 -14.08 -6.10 -16.31
N LEU A 46 -13.00 -5.35 -16.12
CA LEU A 46 -11.66 -5.69 -16.58
C LEU A 46 -10.94 -6.32 -15.38
N GLU A 47 -10.87 -7.64 -15.34
CA GLU A 47 -10.30 -8.35 -14.20
C GLU A 47 -8.89 -8.80 -14.52
N ILE A 48 -7.95 -8.51 -13.61
CA ILE A 48 -6.66 -9.18 -13.61
C ILE A 48 -6.88 -10.54 -12.94
N ILE A 49 -6.92 -11.58 -13.75
CA ILE A 49 -7.12 -12.95 -13.27
C ILE A 49 -5.75 -13.57 -13.04
N GLN A 50 -5.58 -14.13 -11.84
CA GLN A 50 -4.59 -15.16 -11.55
C GLN A 50 -5.32 -16.49 -11.60
N THR A 51 -4.97 -17.37 -12.54
CA THR A 51 -5.53 -18.72 -12.53
C THR A 51 -4.74 -19.57 -11.54
N CYS A 52 -5.40 -20.09 -10.50
CA CYS A 52 -4.95 -21.31 -9.83
C CYS A 52 -6.16 -22.17 -9.47
N LEU A 53 -6.51 -23.12 -10.35
CA LEU A 53 -7.32 -24.28 -10.02
C LEU A 53 -7.10 -25.33 -11.10
N HIS A 54 -6.41 -26.41 -10.76
CA HIS A 54 -6.36 -27.61 -11.59
C HIS A 54 -6.89 -28.81 -10.78
N PRO A 55 -7.76 -29.66 -11.36
CA PRO A 55 -8.19 -30.90 -10.74
C PRO A 55 -7.01 -31.88 -10.58
N PRO A 56 -7.09 -32.87 -9.67
CA PRO A 56 -6.00 -33.81 -9.43
C PRO A 56 -5.70 -34.67 -10.67
N GLY A 57 -4.44 -34.67 -11.13
CA GLY A 57 -3.90 -35.77 -11.96
C GLY A 57 -3.47 -35.48 -13.40
N VAL A 58 -3.28 -34.22 -13.82
CA VAL A 58 -2.69 -33.90 -15.14
C VAL A 58 -1.36 -33.18 -14.96
N ALA A 59 -0.30 -33.71 -15.54
CA ALA A 59 1.02 -33.06 -15.58
C ALA A 59 1.14 -32.27 -16.88
N HIS A 60 1.39 -30.96 -16.82
CA HIS A 60 1.97 -30.21 -17.95
C HIS A 60 2.72 -28.93 -17.53
N ASP A 61 3.71 -28.62 -18.37
CA ASP A 61 4.58 -27.44 -18.41
C ASP A 61 3.80 -26.13 -18.56
N HIS A 62 4.38 -25.04 -18.04
CA HIS A 62 3.96 -23.62 -18.10
C HIS A 62 3.24 -23.12 -16.83
N ALA A 63 3.97 -22.32 -16.07
CA ALA A 63 3.45 -21.52 -14.97
C ALA A 63 2.50 -20.44 -15.53
N ASP A 64 1.37 -20.26 -14.87
CA ASP A 64 0.25 -19.44 -15.35
C ASP A 64 0.60 -17.93 -15.41
N ASP A 65 0.38 -17.33 -16.58
CA ASP A 65 0.53 -15.89 -16.82
C ASP A 65 -0.55 -15.09 -16.07
N LEU A 66 -0.17 -13.98 -15.45
CA LEU A 66 -1.13 -12.93 -15.09
C LEU A 66 -1.75 -12.38 -16.38
N TYR A 67 -3.07 -12.47 -16.56
CA TYR A 67 -3.74 -11.90 -17.72
C TYR A 67 -5.00 -11.13 -17.35
N ARG A 68 -5.36 -10.17 -18.21
CA ARG A 68 -6.61 -9.42 -18.08
C ARG A 68 -7.72 -10.15 -18.80
N ALA A 69 -8.89 -10.24 -18.20
CA ALA A 69 -10.07 -10.85 -18.78
C ALA A 69 -11.30 -9.95 -18.61
N THR A 70 -12.28 -10.16 -19.47
CA THR A 70 -13.61 -9.56 -19.32
C THR A 70 -14.67 -10.51 -19.86
N VAL A 71 -15.89 -10.45 -19.30
CA VAL A 71 -17.04 -11.19 -19.80
C VAL A 71 -18.02 -10.21 -20.41
N LEU A 72 -18.28 -10.37 -21.71
CA LEU A 72 -19.21 -9.55 -22.48
C LEU A 72 -20.25 -10.45 -23.14
N SER A 73 -21.53 -10.17 -22.89
CA SER A 73 -22.67 -10.94 -23.43
C SER A 73 -22.55 -12.46 -23.19
N GLY A 74 -22.00 -12.87 -22.04
CA GLY A 74 -21.80 -14.28 -21.66
C GLY A 74 -20.59 -14.97 -22.30
N ARG A 75 -19.73 -14.22 -23.00
CA ARG A 75 -18.48 -14.71 -23.58
C ARG A 75 -17.27 -14.06 -22.90
N GLU A 76 -16.31 -14.88 -22.52
CA GLU A 76 -15.04 -14.43 -21.95
C GLU A 76 -14.07 -14.01 -23.06
N TYR A 77 -13.36 -12.91 -22.83
CA TYR A 77 -12.31 -12.38 -23.68
C TYR A 77 -11.03 -12.18 -22.87
N ARG A 78 -9.89 -12.65 -23.42
CA ARG A 78 -8.56 -12.27 -22.90
C ARG A 78 -8.20 -10.89 -23.45
N VAL A 79 -8.04 -9.94 -22.54
CA VAL A 79 -7.88 -8.52 -22.84
C VAL A 79 -6.41 -8.13 -22.94
N HIS A 80 -6.08 -7.38 -23.98
CA HIS A 80 -4.77 -6.81 -24.25
C HIS A 80 -4.86 -5.29 -24.21
N THR A 81 -4.09 -4.67 -23.33
CA THR A 81 -4.06 -3.22 -23.11
C THR A 81 -2.71 -2.63 -23.50
N TYR A 82 -2.69 -1.32 -23.74
CA TYR A 82 -1.49 -0.53 -24.00
C TYR A 82 -1.63 0.85 -23.35
N GLY A 83 -0.54 1.64 -23.39
CA GLY A 83 -0.56 3.03 -22.94
C GLY A 83 -1.02 3.20 -21.50
N ALA A 84 -1.97 4.12 -21.28
CA ALA A 84 -2.49 4.42 -19.94
C ALA A 84 -3.12 3.21 -19.24
N ARG A 85 -3.76 2.30 -19.99
CA ARG A 85 -4.44 1.10 -19.44
C ARG A 85 -3.51 -0.04 -19.04
N LEU A 86 -2.19 0.12 -19.21
CA LEU A 86 -1.22 -0.83 -18.64
C LEU A 86 -1.15 -0.73 -17.11
N GLN A 87 -1.47 0.44 -16.56
CA GLN A 87 -1.46 0.72 -15.12
C GLN A 87 -2.80 0.41 -14.45
N ASP A 88 -3.84 0.09 -15.22
CA ASP A 88 -5.15 -0.28 -14.67
C ASP A 88 -5.04 -1.61 -13.92
N ALA A 89 -5.49 -1.60 -12.65
CA ALA A 89 -5.74 -2.79 -11.85
C ALA A 89 -7.04 -3.50 -12.31
N SER A 90 -7.54 -4.47 -11.54
CA SER A 90 -8.90 -4.97 -11.76
C SER A 90 -9.91 -3.83 -11.58
N LEU A 91 -10.67 -3.51 -12.62
CA LEU A 91 -11.68 -2.45 -12.63
C LEU A 91 -13.06 -3.07 -12.87
N THR A 92 -14.04 -2.76 -12.03
CA THR A 92 -15.43 -3.18 -12.23
C THR A 92 -16.18 -2.16 -13.09
N ALA A 93 -17.04 -2.65 -13.99
CA ALA A 93 -17.90 -1.82 -14.84
C ALA A 93 -17.16 -0.67 -15.54
N THR A 94 -15.94 -0.86 -16.05
CA THR A 94 -15.22 0.19 -16.79
C THR A 94 -15.68 0.23 -18.25
N SER A 95 -15.59 1.40 -18.89
CA SER A 95 -15.79 1.53 -20.34
C SER A 95 -14.74 0.73 -21.09
N LEU A 96 -15.17 -0.22 -21.91
CA LEU A 96 -14.32 -1.01 -22.81
C LEU A 96 -14.73 -0.73 -24.25
N HIS A 97 -13.81 -0.10 -24.98
CA HIS A 97 -13.94 0.14 -26.42
C HIS A 97 -12.76 -0.49 -27.14
N GLY A 98 -13.02 -1.27 -28.18
CA GLY A 98 -11.95 -1.97 -28.86
C GLY A 98 -12.42 -2.94 -29.94
N ILE A 99 -11.53 -3.88 -30.31
CA ILE A 99 -11.83 -4.93 -31.29
C ILE A 99 -11.52 -6.31 -30.71
N ALA A 100 -12.41 -7.25 -30.95
CA ALA A 100 -12.26 -8.64 -30.55
C ALA A 100 -12.15 -9.59 -31.75
N LEU A 101 -11.23 -10.55 -31.66
CA LEU A 101 -11.09 -11.63 -32.63
C LEU A 101 -10.53 -12.87 -31.91
N ASP A 102 -11.11 -14.05 -32.18
CA ASP A 102 -10.66 -15.33 -31.62
C ASP A 102 -10.56 -15.37 -30.08
N GLY A 103 -11.46 -14.68 -29.38
CA GLY A 103 -11.47 -14.64 -27.90
C GLY A 103 -10.43 -13.72 -27.28
N HIS A 104 -9.71 -12.93 -28.08
CA HIS A 104 -8.84 -11.87 -27.61
C HIS A 104 -9.44 -10.51 -27.95
N LEU A 105 -9.31 -9.57 -27.02
CA LEU A 105 -9.85 -8.22 -27.13
C LEU A 105 -8.72 -7.20 -26.96
N ALA A 106 -8.42 -6.42 -28.01
CA ALA A 106 -7.56 -5.24 -27.90
C ALA A 106 -8.42 -4.06 -27.44
N VAL A 107 -8.13 -3.49 -26.28
CA VAL A 107 -8.87 -2.36 -25.71
C VAL A 107 -8.11 -1.06 -25.93
N SER A 108 -8.81 -0.03 -26.40
CA SER A 108 -8.25 1.30 -26.55
C SER A 108 -7.78 1.86 -25.22
N GLU A 109 -6.65 2.56 -25.23
CA GLU A 109 -6.20 3.27 -24.04
C GLU A 109 -7.18 4.40 -23.65
N ALA A 110 -7.95 4.93 -24.61
CA ALA A 110 -9.00 5.91 -24.38
C ALA A 110 -10.25 5.22 -23.77
N ARG A 111 -10.89 5.91 -22.82
CA ARG A 111 -12.10 5.42 -22.14
C ARG A 111 -13.41 5.83 -22.83
N HIS A 112 -13.30 6.39 -24.02
CA HIS A 112 -14.39 6.84 -24.87
C HIS A 112 -14.04 6.57 -26.33
N ARG A 113 -15.04 6.47 -27.19
CA ARG A 113 -14.88 6.24 -28.63
C ARG A 113 -15.48 7.41 -29.41
N VAL A 114 -14.70 8.02 -30.28
CA VAL A 114 -15.24 8.93 -31.30
C VAL A 114 -15.95 8.10 -32.34
N LEU A 115 -17.22 8.38 -32.60
CA LEU A 115 -18.02 7.62 -33.55
C LEU A 115 -17.64 7.95 -34.99
N ASP A 116 -17.74 6.96 -35.87
CA ASP A 116 -17.55 7.18 -37.30
C ASP A 116 -18.65 8.11 -37.84
N ALA A 117 -18.31 8.94 -38.84
CA ALA A 117 -19.25 9.92 -39.40
C ALA A 117 -20.54 9.30 -39.97
N ASP A 118 -20.47 8.03 -40.38
CA ASP A 118 -21.58 7.27 -40.96
C ASP A 118 -22.19 6.26 -39.98
N GLU A 119 -21.76 6.26 -38.72
CA GLU A 119 -22.34 5.41 -37.68
C GLU A 119 -23.73 5.92 -37.28
N PRO A 120 -24.78 5.05 -37.28
CA PRO A 120 -26.12 5.49 -36.95
C PRO A 120 -26.20 5.96 -35.50
N LEU A 121 -26.48 7.24 -35.32
CA LEU A 121 -26.72 7.82 -34.00
C LEU A 121 -28.03 7.29 -33.41
N PRO A 122 -28.13 7.13 -32.08
CA PRO A 122 -29.37 6.80 -31.41
C PRO A 122 -30.50 7.77 -31.76
N ALA A 123 -31.74 7.27 -31.78
CA ALA A 123 -32.91 8.07 -32.14
C ALA A 123 -33.01 9.33 -31.25
N GLY A 124 -33.01 10.52 -31.87
CA GLY A 124 -33.08 11.80 -31.17
C GLY A 124 -31.75 12.57 -31.08
N VAL A 125 -30.62 11.95 -31.46
CA VAL A 125 -29.31 12.61 -31.49
C VAL A 125 -29.02 13.11 -32.90
N ALA A 126 -28.86 14.42 -33.08
CA ALA A 126 -28.57 15.05 -34.36
C ALA A 126 -27.34 15.97 -34.27
N LEU A 127 -26.39 15.81 -35.19
CA LEU A 127 -25.25 16.72 -35.32
C LEU A 127 -25.70 18.01 -36.01
N ALA A 128 -25.97 19.05 -35.22
CA ALA A 128 -26.47 20.33 -35.71
C ALA A 128 -25.41 21.21 -36.40
N SER A 129 -24.12 20.85 -36.36
CA SER A 129 -23.00 21.67 -36.84
C SER A 129 -21.79 20.83 -37.27
N PRO A 130 -21.03 21.24 -38.32
CA PRO A 130 -19.79 20.57 -38.75
C PRO A 130 -18.62 20.72 -37.75
N ARG A 131 -18.83 21.47 -36.67
CA ARG A 131 -17.84 21.63 -35.58
C ARG A 131 -18.13 20.76 -34.36
N ALA A 132 -19.15 19.90 -34.41
CA ALA A 132 -19.46 18.98 -33.32
C ALA A 132 -18.95 17.58 -33.62
N ILE A 133 -18.53 16.85 -32.58
CA ILE A 133 -18.18 15.44 -32.67
C ILE A 133 -19.14 14.62 -31.79
N ALA A 134 -19.52 13.44 -32.24
CA ALA A 134 -20.26 12.49 -31.43
C ALA A 134 -19.26 11.54 -30.76
N VAL A 135 -19.38 11.41 -29.44
CA VAL A 135 -18.55 10.56 -28.62
C VAL A 135 -19.44 9.58 -27.89
N GLU A 136 -19.11 8.31 -27.97
CA GLU A 136 -19.71 7.26 -27.17
C GLU A 136 -18.82 6.99 -25.97
N ALA A 137 -19.39 7.12 -24.78
CA ALA A 137 -18.77 6.74 -23.53
C ALA A 137 -19.82 5.93 -22.76
N ASP A 138 -19.44 4.79 -22.20
CA ASP A 138 -20.36 3.96 -21.40
C ASP A 138 -21.65 3.54 -22.14
N GLY A 139 -21.60 3.41 -23.48
CA GLY A 139 -22.77 3.12 -24.32
C GLY A 139 -23.74 4.30 -24.50
N ARG A 140 -23.40 5.49 -23.98
CA ARG A 140 -24.14 6.74 -24.16
C ARG A 140 -23.47 7.60 -25.21
N VAL A 141 -24.23 8.01 -26.21
CA VAL A 141 -23.76 8.89 -27.28
C VAL A 141 -24.03 10.35 -26.90
N THR A 142 -22.95 11.13 -26.76
CA THR A 142 -22.99 12.56 -26.44
C THR A 142 -22.41 13.37 -27.59
N VAL A 143 -23.06 14.47 -27.94
CA VAL A 143 -22.58 15.41 -28.96
C VAL A 143 -21.83 16.54 -28.27
N LEU A 144 -20.52 16.63 -28.51
CA LEU A 144 -19.65 17.66 -27.94
C LEU A 144 -19.39 18.78 -28.95
N PRO A 145 -19.46 20.06 -28.53
CA PRO A 145 -19.06 21.18 -29.37
C PRO A 145 -17.53 21.31 -29.43
N THR A 146 -16.95 21.18 -30.62
CA THR A 146 -15.50 21.26 -30.94
C THR A 146 -14.59 20.27 -30.21
N ALA A 147 -13.39 20.05 -30.75
CA ALA A 147 -12.39 19.17 -30.14
C ALA A 147 -11.90 19.68 -28.76
N ASP A 148 -12.03 20.98 -28.47
CA ASP A 148 -11.55 21.58 -27.21
C ASP A 148 -12.35 21.12 -25.97
N ALA A 149 -13.59 20.65 -26.14
CA ALA A 149 -14.39 20.09 -25.06
C ALA A 149 -14.07 18.61 -24.77
N LEU A 150 -13.39 17.94 -25.70
CA LEU A 150 -13.06 16.51 -25.57
C LEU A 150 -12.05 16.27 -24.43
N PRO A 151 -10.92 16.99 -24.30
CA PRO A 151 -10.01 16.81 -23.18
C PRO A 151 -10.67 16.98 -21.81
N ALA A 152 -11.55 17.97 -21.64
CA ALA A 152 -12.26 18.19 -20.37
C ALA A 152 -13.24 17.06 -20.04
N PHE A 153 -13.92 16.50 -21.05
CA PHE A 153 -14.75 15.32 -20.91
C PHE A 153 -13.91 14.08 -20.53
N VAL A 154 -12.73 13.95 -21.14
CA VAL A 154 -11.76 12.88 -20.87
C VAL A 154 -11.23 12.97 -19.44
N ASP A 155 -10.82 14.16 -19.00
CA ASP A 155 -10.32 14.37 -17.64
C ASP A 155 -11.40 14.09 -16.59
N ALA A 156 -12.66 14.48 -16.85
CA ALA A 156 -13.78 14.20 -15.96
C ALA A 156 -14.10 12.70 -15.86
N LEU A 157 -14.05 11.97 -16.98
CA LEU A 157 -14.28 10.53 -17.02
C LEU A 157 -13.13 9.74 -16.38
N LEU A 158 -11.89 10.13 -16.67
CA LEU A 158 -10.69 9.55 -16.04
C LEU A 158 -10.65 9.83 -14.53
N ALA A 159 -11.08 11.00 -14.08
CA ALA A 159 -11.17 11.31 -12.65
C ALA A 159 -12.28 10.49 -11.96
N ALA A 160 -13.39 10.23 -12.64
CA ALA A 160 -14.46 9.35 -12.16
C ALA A 160 -13.99 7.89 -12.08
N GLU A 161 -13.24 7.41 -13.06
CA GLU A 161 -12.80 6.01 -13.12
C GLU A 161 -11.49 5.67 -12.39
N ASN A 162 -10.60 6.64 -12.15
CA ASN A 162 -9.35 6.46 -11.37
C ASN A 162 -9.53 6.68 -9.87
N ASN A 163 -10.70 7.16 -9.45
CA ASN A 163 -11.10 7.23 -8.06
C ASN A 163 -12.36 6.38 -7.87
N PRO A 164 -12.24 5.06 -7.69
CA PRO A 164 -13.41 4.18 -7.55
C PRO A 164 -14.30 4.55 -6.36
N VAL A 165 -13.81 5.33 -5.39
CA VAL A 165 -14.61 5.91 -4.31
C VAL A 165 -15.63 6.95 -4.83
N LEU A 166 -15.35 7.63 -5.94
CA LEU A 166 -16.31 8.53 -6.61
C LEU A 166 -17.32 7.78 -7.50
N LEU A 167 -16.98 6.58 -8.00
CA LEU A 167 -17.90 5.73 -8.79
C LEU A 167 -18.82 4.88 -7.90
N GLU A 168 -18.33 4.39 -6.77
CA GLU A 168 -19.17 3.88 -5.69
C GLU A 168 -20.09 4.97 -5.12
N ALA A 169 -19.74 6.25 -5.33
CA ALA A 169 -20.54 7.39 -4.93
C ALA A 169 -21.48 7.98 -6.00
N ASP A 170 -21.69 7.30 -7.12
CA ASP A 170 -22.76 7.67 -8.08
C ASP A 170 -23.61 6.47 -8.54
N ALA A 171 -23.32 5.26 -8.04
CA ALA A 171 -24.15 4.07 -8.22
C ALA A 171 -24.77 3.66 -6.88
N GLY A 172 -25.97 4.18 -6.59
CA GLY A 172 -26.68 3.83 -5.37
C GLY A 172 -27.14 2.36 -5.33
N GLN A 173 -26.50 1.55 -4.49
CA GLN A 173 -27.06 0.63 -3.48
C GLN A 173 -25.88 0.10 -2.63
N GLY A 174 -25.84 0.51 -1.35
CA GLY A 174 -25.24 -0.21 -0.23
C GLY A 174 -23.75 -0.61 -0.29
N SER A 175 -22.93 0.16 0.45
CA SER A 175 -21.91 -0.42 1.33
C SER A 175 -20.85 -1.37 0.70
N SER A 176 -19.85 -0.85 -0.03
CA SER A 176 -18.62 -1.64 -0.26
C SER A 176 -17.34 -0.83 -0.47
N GLY A 177 -16.61 -0.53 0.62
CA GLY A 177 -15.15 -0.63 0.51
C GLY A 177 -14.28 0.54 0.94
N VAL A 178 -14.77 1.54 1.68
CA VAL A 178 -13.83 2.45 2.35
C VAL A 178 -13.43 1.89 3.71
N SER A 179 -12.18 1.41 3.81
CA SER A 179 -11.52 1.12 5.08
C SER A 179 -10.68 2.33 5.51
N GLY A 180 -10.83 2.76 6.76
CA GLY A 180 -10.02 3.82 7.37
C GLY A 180 -10.78 5.11 7.71
N ARG A 181 -10.13 6.00 8.47
CA ARG A 181 -10.69 7.30 8.88
C ARG A 181 -10.67 8.30 7.71
N PRO A 182 -11.79 8.97 7.37
CA PRO A 182 -11.81 10.05 6.38
C PRO A 182 -10.81 11.16 6.73
N THR A 183 -10.23 11.83 5.72
CA THR A 183 -9.25 12.90 5.94
C THR A 183 -9.91 14.14 6.54
N GLN A 184 -9.16 14.94 7.31
CA GLN A 184 -9.70 16.20 7.85
C GLN A 184 -10.13 17.17 6.74
N ALA A 185 -9.44 17.18 5.60
CA ALA A 185 -9.86 17.98 4.45
C ALA A 185 -11.29 17.61 3.99
N TRP A 186 -11.68 16.34 4.12
CA TRP A 186 -13.02 15.88 3.78
C TRP A 186 -14.07 16.17 4.86
N THR A 187 -13.69 16.11 6.14
CA THR A 187 -14.64 16.23 7.27
C THR A 187 -14.70 17.60 7.94
N HIS A 188 -13.74 18.48 7.68
CA HIS A 188 -13.61 19.80 8.29
C HIS A 188 -13.82 20.92 7.26
N GLY A 189 -14.09 22.12 7.77
CA GLY A 189 -14.32 23.33 7.01
C GLY A 189 -15.75 23.46 6.51
N ALA A 190 -16.00 24.56 5.82
CA ALA A 190 -17.26 24.84 5.16
C ALA A 190 -17.41 23.94 3.93
N LYS A 191 -18.52 23.20 3.85
CA LYS A 191 -18.89 22.32 2.74
C LYS A 191 -20.02 22.95 1.96
N THR A 192 -19.76 23.23 0.70
CA THR A 192 -20.75 23.78 -0.22
C THR A 192 -21.79 22.73 -0.60
N LEU A 193 -23.07 23.09 -0.57
CA LEU A 193 -24.18 22.17 -0.87
C LEU A 193 -25.05 22.74 -2.01
N LEU A 194 -25.21 21.98 -3.10
CA LEU A 194 -26.20 22.26 -4.14
C LEU A 194 -27.44 21.41 -3.93
N VAL A 195 -28.63 22.02 -3.98
CA VAL A 195 -29.92 21.32 -3.95
C VAL A 195 -30.63 21.41 -5.30
N ILE A 196 -30.64 20.29 -6.02
CA ILE A 196 -31.29 20.13 -7.32
C ILE A 196 -32.72 19.61 -7.09
N ARG A 197 -33.71 20.43 -7.43
CA ARG A 197 -35.13 20.04 -7.37
C ARG A 197 -35.58 19.52 -8.72
N VAL A 198 -36.21 18.34 -8.74
CA VAL A 198 -36.62 17.72 -10.01
C VAL A 198 -38.08 17.28 -10.02
N ASP A 199 -38.66 17.24 -11.22
CA ASP A 199 -39.97 16.63 -11.49
C ASP A 199 -39.92 15.73 -12.73
N PHE A 200 -41.01 15.02 -13.01
CA PHE A 200 -41.10 14.02 -14.06
C PHE A 200 -42.27 14.28 -15.00
N SER A 201 -42.29 13.67 -16.18
CA SER A 201 -43.37 13.87 -17.16
C SER A 201 -44.73 13.34 -16.69
N ASP A 202 -44.75 12.32 -15.84
CA ASP A 202 -45.91 11.64 -15.26
C ASP A 202 -46.15 12.00 -13.78
N LEU A 203 -45.22 12.72 -13.16
CA LEU A 203 -45.32 13.26 -11.80
C LEU A 203 -44.73 14.68 -11.77
N THR A 204 -45.51 15.65 -12.25
CA THR A 204 -45.07 17.02 -12.51
C THR A 204 -45.24 17.95 -11.31
N GLY A 205 -44.42 18.98 -11.21
CA GLY A 205 -44.54 20.07 -10.24
C GLY A 205 -43.50 20.03 -9.13
N THR A 206 -43.56 21.01 -8.23
CA THR A 206 -42.61 21.11 -7.10
C THR A 206 -42.64 19.84 -6.24
N PRO A 207 -41.46 19.27 -5.88
CA PRO A 207 -41.38 18.13 -5.00
C PRO A 207 -42.17 18.31 -3.70
N ILE A 208 -42.77 17.22 -3.21
CA ILE A 208 -43.63 17.22 -2.01
C ILE A 208 -42.96 16.46 -0.88
N ASN A 209 -42.98 17.03 0.34
CA ASN A 209 -42.53 16.37 1.55
C ASN A 209 -43.63 15.47 2.13
N LYS A 210 -43.35 14.17 2.28
CA LYS A 210 -44.28 13.13 2.76
C LYS A 210 -44.55 13.17 4.26
N PHE A 211 -43.73 13.86 5.05
CA PHE A 211 -43.91 13.94 6.51
C PHE A 211 -44.69 15.18 6.97
N ASP A 212 -44.60 16.30 6.24
CA ASP A 212 -45.18 17.59 6.63
C ASP A 212 -46.49 17.90 5.87
N GLY A 213 -47.46 16.99 5.97
CA GLY A 213 -48.79 17.19 5.36
C GLY A 213 -48.79 17.42 3.85
N ASN A 214 -47.79 16.90 3.13
CA ASN A 214 -47.57 17.14 1.71
C ASN A 214 -47.20 18.60 1.35
N ALA A 215 -46.44 19.27 2.21
CA ALA A 215 -45.86 20.58 1.91
C ALA A 215 -44.95 20.55 0.66
N GLN A 216 -44.97 21.64 -0.11
CA GLN A 216 -44.08 21.79 -1.26
C GLN A 216 -42.66 22.16 -0.81
N ILE A 217 -41.67 21.43 -1.33
CA ILE A 217 -40.24 21.66 -1.08
C ILE A 217 -39.75 22.82 -1.97
N THR A 218 -40.12 24.02 -1.56
CA THR A 218 -39.69 25.28 -2.20
C THR A 218 -38.28 25.69 -1.75
N ALA A 219 -37.65 26.66 -2.43
CA ALA A 219 -36.34 27.17 -1.99
C ALA A 219 -36.38 27.76 -0.56
N ALA A 220 -37.49 28.43 -0.20
CA ALA A 220 -37.69 28.92 1.17
C ALA A 220 -37.89 27.79 2.19
N TYR A 221 -38.50 26.68 1.78
CA TYR A 221 -38.63 25.49 2.64
C TYR A 221 -37.25 24.85 2.88
N ILE A 222 -36.46 24.70 1.81
CA ILE A 222 -35.09 24.18 1.87
C ILE A 222 -34.22 25.05 2.77
N ASP A 223 -34.29 26.38 2.62
CA ASP A 223 -33.57 27.33 3.47
C ASP A 223 -33.93 27.15 4.96
N ASN A 224 -35.21 26.97 5.28
CA ASN A 224 -35.63 26.72 6.66
C ASN A 224 -35.05 25.40 7.22
N VAL A 225 -35.05 24.33 6.43
CA VAL A 225 -34.49 23.03 6.87
C VAL A 225 -32.96 23.08 7.01
N ILE A 226 -32.26 23.80 6.13
CA ILE A 226 -30.78 23.86 6.14
C ILE A 226 -30.28 24.93 7.11
N ASN A 227 -30.68 26.19 6.91
CA ASN A 227 -30.20 27.37 7.63
C ASN A 227 -31.07 27.78 8.83
N GLY A 228 -32.24 27.16 9.03
CA GLY A 228 -33.10 27.46 10.17
C GLY A 228 -32.43 27.19 11.52
N SER A 229 -32.97 27.80 12.58
CA SER A 229 -32.50 27.56 13.95
C SER A 229 -32.75 26.11 14.34
N GLY A 230 -31.67 25.33 14.49
CA GLY A 230 -31.74 23.88 14.69
C GLY A 230 -31.86 23.07 13.40
N GLY A 231 -31.62 23.68 12.24
CA GLY A 231 -31.54 23.02 10.94
C GLY A 231 -30.22 22.27 10.72
N VAL A 232 -30.04 21.73 9.51
CA VAL A 232 -28.90 20.87 9.15
C VAL A 232 -27.56 21.56 9.44
N ARG A 233 -27.43 22.83 9.08
CA ARG A 233 -26.20 23.60 9.32
C ARG A 233 -25.84 23.68 10.80
N ALA A 234 -26.83 24.00 11.65
CA ALA A 234 -26.64 24.09 13.09
C ALA A 234 -26.25 22.73 13.69
N PHE A 235 -26.87 21.64 13.23
CA PHE A 235 -26.54 20.28 13.65
C PHE A 235 -25.07 19.93 13.36
N PHE A 236 -24.56 20.21 12.16
CA PHE A 236 -23.16 19.94 11.82
C PHE A 236 -22.19 20.84 12.58
N GLN A 237 -22.51 22.13 12.75
CA GLN A 237 -21.68 23.05 13.54
C GLN A 237 -21.59 22.61 15.00
N GLU A 238 -22.72 22.31 15.63
CA GLU A 238 -22.76 21.89 17.02
C GLU A 238 -22.15 20.50 17.22
N GLY A 239 -22.54 19.52 16.39
CA GLY A 239 -22.06 18.15 16.48
C GLY A 239 -20.56 18.01 16.25
N SER A 240 -19.96 18.91 15.46
CA SER A 240 -18.54 18.94 15.13
C SER A 240 -17.71 19.89 15.98
N PHE A 241 -18.31 20.59 16.96
CA PHE A 241 -17.65 21.63 17.76
C PHE A 241 -17.05 22.77 16.89
N GLY A 242 -17.80 23.16 15.86
CA GLY A 242 -17.44 24.22 14.91
C GLY A 242 -16.38 23.82 13.87
N LYS A 243 -16.02 22.53 13.78
CA LYS A 243 -15.05 22.04 12.80
C LYS A 243 -15.62 21.85 11.41
N ASN A 244 -16.93 21.68 11.30
CA ASN A 244 -17.67 21.50 10.05
C ASN A 244 -18.77 22.56 9.95
N ASP A 245 -19.00 23.03 8.72
CA ASP A 245 -20.12 23.93 8.40
C ASP A 245 -20.72 23.50 7.06
N ILE A 246 -22.02 23.76 6.86
CA ILE A 246 -22.68 23.63 5.56
C ILE A 246 -22.85 25.04 5.00
N ASP A 247 -22.08 25.37 3.98
CA ASP A 247 -22.18 26.63 3.26
C ASP A 247 -23.27 26.53 2.20
N PHE A 248 -24.33 27.31 2.38
CA PHE A 248 -25.55 27.20 1.60
C PHE A 248 -26.27 28.55 1.51
N ASP A 249 -26.34 29.09 0.30
CA ASP A 249 -27.12 30.28 -0.06
C ASP A 249 -28.35 29.86 -0.89
N PRO A 250 -29.57 29.97 -0.34
CA PRO A 250 -30.79 29.54 -1.04
C PRO A 250 -31.07 30.32 -2.33
N ALA A 251 -30.43 31.48 -2.55
CA ALA A 251 -30.58 32.26 -3.77
C ALA A 251 -29.75 31.73 -4.94
N THR A 252 -28.64 31.05 -4.66
CA THR A 252 -27.66 30.61 -5.67
C THR A 252 -27.46 29.10 -5.70
N ASP A 253 -27.79 28.40 -4.62
CA ASP A 253 -27.53 26.96 -4.44
C ASP A 253 -28.78 26.09 -4.51
N VAL A 254 -29.91 26.65 -4.96
CA VAL A 254 -31.15 25.91 -5.20
C VAL A 254 -31.58 26.08 -6.64
N THR A 255 -31.66 24.97 -7.39
CA THR A 255 -32.14 25.02 -8.77
C THR A 255 -33.62 25.37 -8.82
N ALA A 256 -34.11 25.91 -9.94
CA ALA A 256 -35.53 25.81 -10.28
C ALA A 256 -35.95 24.31 -10.32
N VAL A 257 -37.25 24.03 -10.40
CA VAL A 257 -37.70 22.63 -10.61
C VAL A 257 -37.32 22.22 -12.05
N LEU A 258 -36.44 21.24 -12.17
CA LEU A 258 -35.92 20.74 -13.44
C LEU A 258 -36.66 19.47 -13.86
N ARG A 259 -37.08 19.41 -15.12
CA ARG A 259 -37.73 18.22 -15.68
C ARG A 259 -36.69 17.18 -16.07
N LEU A 260 -36.78 15.98 -15.50
CA LEU A 260 -35.96 14.85 -15.93
C LEU A 260 -36.46 14.23 -17.24
N PRO A 261 -35.56 13.62 -18.04
CA PRO A 261 -35.89 13.10 -19.36
C PRO A 261 -36.79 11.86 -19.35
N SER A 262 -36.79 11.07 -18.25
CA SER A 262 -37.64 9.88 -18.11
C SER A 262 -38.78 10.08 -17.10
N THR A 263 -39.74 9.15 -17.12
CA THR A 263 -40.86 9.12 -16.17
C THR A 263 -40.40 8.75 -14.77
N ALA A 264 -41.18 9.16 -13.76
CA ALA A 264 -41.02 8.79 -12.36
C ALA A 264 -40.97 7.27 -12.19
N SER A 265 -41.88 6.54 -12.85
CA SER A 265 -41.87 5.08 -12.84
C SER A 265 -40.63 4.46 -13.48
N ALA A 266 -39.99 5.11 -14.47
CA ALA A 266 -38.78 4.57 -15.09
C ALA A 266 -37.58 4.67 -14.14
N TYR A 267 -37.46 5.77 -13.39
CA TYR A 267 -36.39 5.94 -12.39
C TYR A 267 -36.61 5.14 -11.11
N ALA A 268 -37.84 4.68 -10.85
CA ALA A 268 -38.19 3.94 -9.63
C ALA A 268 -37.70 2.47 -9.63
N THR A 269 -36.72 2.10 -10.44
CA THR A 269 -36.11 0.75 -10.50
C THR A 269 -34.65 0.79 -10.04
N ALA A 270 -34.10 -0.32 -9.55
CA ALA A 270 -32.73 -0.37 -9.02
C ALA A 270 -31.67 0.05 -10.06
N GLU A 271 -31.83 -0.40 -11.31
CA GLU A 271 -30.91 -0.07 -12.41
C GLU A 271 -30.97 1.41 -12.81
N ALA A 272 -32.14 2.05 -12.70
CA ALA A 272 -32.35 3.43 -13.15
C ALA A 272 -32.20 4.48 -12.03
N ASN A 273 -32.19 4.08 -10.76
CA ASN A 273 -32.06 4.99 -9.62
C ASN A 273 -30.71 5.73 -9.61
N SER A 274 -29.64 5.07 -10.06
CA SER A 274 -28.32 5.69 -10.31
C SER A 274 -28.40 6.74 -11.42
N LEU A 275 -29.22 6.51 -12.45
CA LEU A 275 -29.39 7.44 -13.56
C LEU A 275 -30.12 8.72 -13.15
N LEU A 276 -31.05 8.64 -12.18
CA LEU A 276 -31.80 9.79 -11.67
C LEU A 276 -30.87 10.93 -11.25
N HIS A 277 -29.84 10.62 -10.47
CA HIS A 277 -28.89 11.64 -10.00
C HIS A 277 -28.04 12.18 -11.14
N SER A 278 -27.51 11.29 -11.99
CA SER A 278 -26.72 11.69 -13.15
C SER A 278 -27.49 12.62 -14.10
N ASP A 279 -28.77 12.33 -14.37
CA ASP A 279 -29.63 13.14 -15.23
C ASP A 279 -30.01 14.47 -14.55
N ALA A 280 -30.22 14.47 -13.24
CA ALA A 280 -30.48 15.69 -12.47
C ALA A 280 -29.27 16.64 -12.47
N ARG A 281 -28.06 16.10 -12.30
CA ARG A 281 -26.80 16.87 -12.40
C ARG A 281 -26.63 17.44 -13.80
N ALA A 282 -26.85 16.64 -14.85
CA ALA A 282 -26.81 17.11 -16.23
C ALA A 282 -27.83 18.24 -16.48
N ALA A 283 -29.05 18.08 -16.01
CA ALA A 283 -30.09 19.12 -16.11
C ALA A 283 -29.69 20.42 -15.39
N ALA A 284 -29.07 20.31 -14.20
CA ALA A 284 -28.59 21.47 -13.45
C ALA A 284 -27.42 22.18 -14.17
N THR A 285 -26.48 21.43 -14.74
CA THR A 285 -25.40 22.00 -15.56
C THR A 285 -25.95 22.75 -16.78
N VAL A 286 -26.95 22.18 -17.47
CA VAL A 286 -27.63 22.87 -18.59
C VAL A 286 -28.37 24.13 -18.10
N ALA A 287 -28.90 24.12 -16.88
CA ALA A 287 -29.50 25.29 -16.23
C ALA A 287 -28.47 26.33 -15.74
N GLY A 288 -27.17 26.11 -15.97
CA GLY A 288 -26.09 27.07 -15.69
C GLY A 288 -25.38 26.89 -14.36
N PHE A 289 -25.64 25.81 -13.62
CA PHE A 289 -25.00 25.53 -12.33
C PHE A 289 -23.64 24.83 -12.52
N ASN A 290 -22.61 25.27 -11.82
CA ASN A 290 -21.32 24.58 -11.76
C ASN A 290 -21.38 23.44 -10.73
N VAL A 291 -22.09 22.36 -11.08
CA VAL A 291 -22.34 21.22 -10.17
C VAL A 291 -21.04 20.59 -9.64
N ALA A 292 -19.97 20.56 -10.44
CA ALA A 292 -18.67 20.02 -10.04
C ALA A 292 -17.92 20.88 -9.01
N GLY A 293 -18.35 22.14 -8.82
CA GLY A 293 -17.77 23.05 -7.83
C GLY A 293 -18.32 22.88 -6.41
N TYR A 294 -19.33 22.02 -6.21
CA TYR A 294 -19.95 21.79 -4.91
C TYR A 294 -19.38 20.54 -4.23
N ASP A 295 -19.17 20.61 -2.91
CA ASP A 295 -18.73 19.49 -2.09
C ASP A 295 -19.83 18.44 -1.92
N ARG A 296 -21.10 18.87 -1.91
CA ARG A 296 -22.29 18.05 -1.70
C ARG A 296 -23.39 18.41 -2.71
N VAL A 297 -24.10 17.41 -3.23
CA VAL A 297 -25.15 17.57 -4.25
C VAL A 297 -26.37 16.72 -3.88
N ALA A 298 -27.42 17.39 -3.43
CA ALA A 298 -28.69 16.77 -3.10
C ALA A 298 -29.65 16.83 -4.29
N VAL A 299 -30.20 15.69 -4.68
CA VAL A 299 -31.29 15.61 -5.67
C VAL A 299 -32.59 15.30 -4.95
N VAL A 300 -33.55 16.23 -5.05
CA VAL A 300 -34.80 16.22 -4.30
C VAL A 300 -35.98 16.02 -5.24
N PHE A 301 -36.76 14.98 -4.97
CA PHE A 301 -37.90 14.57 -5.80
C PHE A 301 -39.07 14.12 -4.93
N THR A 302 -40.28 14.12 -5.50
CA THR A 302 -41.48 13.59 -4.82
C THR A 302 -41.34 12.08 -4.58
N ASN A 303 -41.90 11.60 -3.46
CA ASN A 303 -41.83 10.18 -3.08
C ASN A 303 -42.22 9.22 -4.22
N LEU A 304 -41.26 8.45 -4.72
CA LEU A 304 -41.44 7.45 -5.78
C LEU A 304 -41.80 6.07 -5.22
N GLY A 305 -41.56 5.82 -3.93
CA GLY A 305 -41.74 4.51 -3.30
C GLY A 305 -43.19 4.01 -3.27
N THR A 306 -44.16 4.89 -3.50
CA THR A 306 -45.59 4.54 -3.59
C THR A 306 -46.05 4.20 -5.00
N LEU A 307 -45.18 4.33 -6.01
CA LEU A 307 -45.51 3.98 -7.38
C LEU A 307 -45.59 2.45 -7.54
N PRO A 308 -46.54 1.93 -8.34
CA PRO A 308 -46.60 0.50 -8.62
C PRO A 308 -45.29 -0.01 -9.24
N GLY A 309 -44.67 -1.03 -8.63
CA GLY A 309 -43.42 -1.62 -9.11
C GLY A 309 -42.16 -0.83 -8.74
N SER A 310 -42.25 0.18 -7.87
CA SER A 310 -41.08 0.88 -7.36
C SER A 310 -40.19 -0.02 -6.50
N GLU A 311 -38.89 -0.03 -6.78
CA GLU A 311 -37.84 -0.65 -5.98
C GLU A 311 -37.15 0.35 -5.03
N ILE A 312 -37.53 1.64 -5.09
CA ILE A 312 -37.08 2.65 -4.13
C ILE A 312 -37.84 2.47 -2.81
N THR A 313 -37.12 2.04 -1.77
CA THR A 313 -37.65 1.84 -0.41
C THR A 313 -37.18 2.89 0.59
N TYR A 314 -36.18 3.70 0.23
CA TYR A 314 -35.49 4.62 1.13
C TYR A 314 -36.19 5.99 1.26
N GLY A 315 -35.92 6.68 2.38
CA GLY A 315 -36.32 8.08 2.58
C GLY A 315 -35.29 9.06 2.01
N GLY A 316 -34.03 8.82 2.32
CA GLY A 316 -32.87 9.37 1.64
C GLY A 316 -31.89 8.25 1.29
N LEU A 317 -30.95 8.56 0.42
CA LEU A 317 -29.82 7.69 0.11
C LEU A 317 -28.60 8.57 -0.08
N GLY A 318 -27.48 8.23 0.51
CA GLY A 318 -26.26 9.02 0.46
C GLY A 318 -25.06 8.12 0.27
N ASN A 319 -24.09 8.58 -0.50
CA ASN A 319 -22.87 7.82 -0.70
C ASN A 319 -21.94 7.94 0.49
N ILE A 320 -21.32 6.82 0.86
CA ILE A 320 -20.27 6.80 1.87
C ILE A 320 -19.01 7.36 1.23
N ILE A 321 -18.57 8.54 1.68
CA ILE A 321 -17.44 9.29 1.09
C ILE A 321 -17.71 9.62 -0.39
N GLY A 322 -18.56 10.63 -0.59
CA GLY A 322 -18.93 11.14 -1.91
C GLY A 322 -19.74 12.42 -1.81
N ALA A 323 -20.06 13.03 -2.96
CA ALA A 323 -20.83 14.28 -2.99
C ALA A 323 -22.34 14.05 -3.01
N ASN A 324 -22.81 12.91 -3.52
CA ASN A 324 -24.19 12.78 -3.93
C ASN A 324 -25.10 12.24 -2.81
N LEU A 325 -26.30 12.81 -2.71
CA LEU A 325 -27.43 12.28 -1.95
C LEU A 325 -28.74 12.43 -2.72
N TRP A 326 -29.65 11.48 -2.50
CA TRP A 326 -31.02 11.44 -3.02
C TRP A 326 -31.98 11.69 -1.87
N VAL A 327 -33.01 12.49 -2.10
CA VAL A 327 -34.06 12.74 -1.11
C VAL A 327 -35.42 12.41 -1.73
N ASN A 328 -35.96 11.26 -1.31
CA ASN A 328 -37.18 10.65 -1.85
C ASN A 328 -38.42 11.12 -1.06
N GLY A 329 -38.82 12.37 -1.36
CA GLY A 329 -39.97 13.04 -0.76
C GLY A 329 -39.84 13.25 0.75
N ALA A 330 -38.64 13.18 1.32
CA ALA A 330 -38.39 13.13 2.75
C ALA A 330 -37.40 14.23 3.18
N PHE A 331 -37.67 15.48 2.79
CA PHE A 331 -36.72 16.58 3.01
C PHE A 331 -36.93 17.23 4.38
N ASP A 332 -36.28 16.68 5.39
CA ASP A 332 -36.24 17.21 6.75
C ASP A 332 -34.82 17.13 7.34
N LEU A 333 -34.64 17.67 8.55
CA LEU A 333 -33.35 17.63 9.25
C LEU A 333 -32.80 16.20 9.35
N ARG A 334 -33.65 15.24 9.75
CA ARG A 334 -33.24 13.87 10.07
C ARG A 334 -32.66 13.20 8.84
N VAL A 335 -33.40 13.20 7.73
CA VAL A 335 -32.96 12.54 6.50
C VAL A 335 -31.77 13.26 5.90
N VAL A 336 -31.82 14.58 5.76
CA VAL A 336 -30.74 15.32 5.10
C VAL A 336 -29.43 15.24 5.89
N ALA A 337 -29.47 15.38 7.22
CA ALA A 337 -28.27 15.26 8.04
C ALA A 337 -27.74 13.82 8.12
N HIS A 338 -28.62 12.81 8.08
CA HIS A 338 -28.25 11.39 7.98
C HIS A 338 -27.49 11.10 6.68
N GLU A 339 -28.06 11.49 5.54
CA GLU A 339 -27.41 11.25 4.24
C GLU A 339 -26.10 12.03 4.10
N LEU A 340 -26.04 13.24 4.66
CA LEU A 340 -24.77 13.97 4.76
C LEU A 340 -23.77 13.27 5.69
N GLY A 341 -24.22 12.56 6.72
CA GLY A 341 -23.37 11.70 7.55
C GLY A 341 -22.65 10.64 6.71
N HIS A 342 -23.35 9.99 5.77
CA HIS A 342 -22.72 9.10 4.79
C HIS A 342 -21.71 9.83 3.92
N ASN A 343 -22.05 11.00 3.38
CA ASN A 343 -21.09 11.77 2.57
C ASN A 343 -19.83 12.12 3.36
N HIS A 344 -19.90 12.30 4.68
CA HIS A 344 -18.73 12.51 5.54
C HIS A 344 -17.95 11.22 5.86
N GLY A 345 -18.51 10.06 5.55
CA GLY A 345 -17.88 8.75 5.65
C GLY A 345 -18.44 7.85 6.74
N LEU A 346 -19.58 8.19 7.34
CA LEU A 346 -20.20 7.33 8.35
C LEU A 346 -21.00 6.20 7.71
N ARG A 347 -21.06 5.07 8.41
CA ARG A 347 -22.02 3.98 8.17
C ARG A 347 -23.17 4.08 9.17
N HIS A 348 -24.18 3.24 9.00
CA HIS A 348 -25.28 3.17 9.96
C HIS A 348 -24.78 2.82 11.37
N ALA A 349 -25.45 3.37 12.36
CA ALA A 349 -25.28 3.03 13.76
C ALA A 349 -26.31 1.96 14.12
N ASN A 350 -25.81 0.77 14.40
CA ASN A 350 -26.60 -0.43 14.60
C ASN A 350 -26.74 -0.76 16.09
N LEU A 351 -27.68 -1.64 16.40
CA LEU A 351 -27.80 -2.26 17.72
C LEU A 351 -27.31 -3.71 17.65
N TRP A 352 -26.48 -4.09 18.60
CA TRP A 352 -26.13 -5.50 18.82
C TRP A 352 -27.22 -6.18 19.66
N ARG A 353 -27.94 -7.14 19.08
CA ARG A 353 -28.93 -7.97 19.76
C ARG A 353 -28.47 -9.43 19.86
N PRO A 354 -27.85 -9.82 20.99
CA PRO A 354 -27.49 -11.22 21.21
C PRO A 354 -28.70 -12.05 21.66
N THR A 355 -28.74 -13.32 21.26
CA THR A 355 -29.83 -14.25 21.58
C THR A 355 -29.65 -14.98 22.93
N GLY A 356 -28.42 -15.04 23.46
CA GLY A 356 -28.06 -15.78 24.69
C GLY A 356 -28.03 -14.97 25.99
N GLY A 357 -28.64 -13.77 26.03
CA GLY A 357 -28.73 -12.94 27.24
C GLY A 357 -27.43 -12.29 27.75
N SER A 358 -26.27 -12.58 27.14
CA SER A 358 -25.03 -11.82 27.34
C SER A 358 -24.89 -10.76 26.25
N PRO A 359 -24.72 -9.47 26.58
CA PRO A 359 -24.70 -8.37 25.61
C PRO A 359 -23.47 -8.38 24.69
N VAL A 360 -22.52 -9.28 24.93
CA VAL A 360 -21.27 -9.41 24.16
C VAL A 360 -21.06 -10.84 23.64
N SER A 361 -22.10 -11.69 23.73
CA SER A 361 -22.01 -13.06 23.21
C SER A 361 -21.74 -13.06 21.72
N LEU A 362 -20.76 -13.87 21.32
CA LEU A 362 -20.43 -14.13 19.91
C LEU A 362 -20.96 -15.49 19.44
N THR A 363 -21.40 -16.33 20.37
CA THR A 363 -21.94 -17.67 20.10
C THR A 363 -23.45 -17.66 20.34
N GLY A 364 -24.22 -18.02 19.30
CA GLY A 364 -25.67 -18.11 19.35
C GLY A 364 -26.15 -19.31 20.16
N ASP A 365 -27.15 -19.11 21.00
CA ASP A 365 -28.03 -20.18 21.48
C ASP A 365 -29.26 -20.35 20.55
N ASP A 366 -29.21 -19.76 19.35
CA ASP A 366 -30.21 -20.00 18.31
C ASP A 366 -29.67 -21.06 17.32
N PRO A 367 -30.20 -22.29 17.33
CA PRO A 367 -29.76 -23.36 16.46
C PRO A 367 -30.19 -23.17 15.00
N GLU A 368 -30.98 -22.14 14.65
CA GLU A 368 -31.43 -21.88 13.27
C GLU A 368 -30.67 -20.76 12.56
N THR A 369 -29.82 -19.98 13.25
CA THR A 369 -29.28 -18.73 12.69
C THR A 369 -27.76 -18.61 12.93
N THR A 370 -26.99 -18.87 11.88
CA THR A 370 -25.52 -18.69 11.88
C THR A 370 -25.09 -17.30 11.39
N ASP A 371 -26.05 -16.47 10.97
CA ASP A 371 -25.77 -15.21 10.30
C ASP A 371 -25.49 -14.06 11.29
N GLU A 372 -24.43 -13.30 11.05
CA GLU A 372 -24.14 -12.07 11.81
C GLU A 372 -25.19 -10.98 11.53
N ASP A 373 -25.83 -11.02 10.36
CA ASP A 373 -26.81 -10.06 9.89
C ASP A 373 -28.11 -10.05 10.72
N GLU A 374 -28.47 -11.18 11.37
CA GLU A 374 -29.66 -11.23 12.23
C GLU A 374 -29.41 -10.68 13.65
N ARG A 375 -28.14 -10.54 14.08
CA ARG A 375 -27.74 -9.98 15.39
C ARG A 375 -27.49 -8.48 15.33
N SER A 376 -27.07 -7.98 14.18
CA SER A 376 -26.81 -6.57 13.93
C SER A 376 -28.07 -5.92 13.37
N ILE A 377 -28.83 -5.23 14.22
CA ILE A 377 -30.00 -4.49 13.75
C ILE A 377 -29.54 -3.17 13.17
N GLU A 378 -29.62 -3.10 11.84
CA GLU A 378 -29.40 -1.88 11.09
C GLU A 378 -30.34 -0.76 11.56
N TYR A 379 -29.81 0.45 11.65
CA TYR A 379 -30.47 1.60 12.26
C TYR A 379 -30.89 1.40 13.73
N GLY A 380 -30.34 0.40 14.43
CA GLY A 380 -30.85 0.02 15.75
C GLY A 380 -30.47 0.94 16.92
N ASP A 381 -29.55 1.89 16.74
CA ASP A 381 -29.12 2.80 17.81
C ASP A 381 -30.05 4.04 17.92
N PRO A 382 -30.88 4.15 18.97
CA PRO A 382 -31.82 5.26 19.12
C PRO A 382 -31.18 6.56 19.61
N PHE A 383 -29.87 6.57 19.86
CA PHE A 383 -29.14 7.74 20.33
C PHE A 383 -28.33 8.41 19.22
N ASP A 384 -28.04 7.72 18.13
CA ASP A 384 -27.24 8.22 17.01
C ASP A 384 -28.14 8.56 15.81
N LEU A 385 -27.90 9.70 15.16
CA LEU A 385 -28.62 10.07 13.94
C LEU A 385 -28.39 9.07 12.80
N MET A 386 -27.23 8.40 12.77
CA MET A 386 -26.96 7.31 11.82
C MET A 386 -27.73 6.02 12.18
N GLY A 387 -28.48 6.01 13.28
CA GLY A 387 -29.36 4.94 13.73
C GLY A 387 -30.85 5.32 13.66
N ASP A 388 -31.60 5.04 14.72
CA ASP A 388 -33.02 5.42 14.91
C ASP A 388 -33.17 6.68 15.78
N GLY A 389 -32.08 7.45 15.94
CA GLY A 389 -32.10 8.69 16.71
C GLY A 389 -33.01 9.75 16.08
N ASP A 390 -34.03 10.19 16.82
CA ASP A 390 -34.94 11.26 16.40
C ASP A 390 -34.47 12.66 16.85
N PHE A 391 -34.81 13.69 16.06
CA PHE A 391 -34.61 15.14 16.30
C PHE A 391 -33.18 15.67 16.50
N SER A 392 -33.08 17.01 16.52
CA SER A 392 -31.86 17.84 16.65
C SER A 392 -31.01 17.58 17.91
N GLU A 393 -31.53 16.81 18.86
CA GLU A 393 -30.84 16.50 20.12
C GLU A 393 -29.95 15.25 19.98
N ASN A 394 -30.20 14.38 18.99
CA ASN A 394 -29.43 13.16 18.80
C ASN A 394 -28.23 13.35 17.87
N HIS A 395 -27.06 13.63 18.46
CA HIS A 395 -25.79 13.72 17.73
C HIS A 395 -25.22 12.35 17.35
N PHE A 396 -24.28 12.36 16.39
CA PHE A 396 -23.41 11.21 16.15
C PHE A 396 -22.70 10.76 17.44
N SER A 397 -22.54 9.45 17.58
CA SER A 397 -21.86 8.80 18.68
C SER A 397 -20.41 9.28 18.81
N HIS A 398 -19.84 9.12 20.00
CA HIS A 398 -18.42 9.43 20.27
C HIS A 398 -17.48 8.70 19.32
N TRP A 399 -17.80 7.46 18.92
CA TRP A 399 -17.02 6.73 17.95
C TRP A 399 -17.14 7.33 16.54
N ASN A 400 -18.35 7.61 16.07
CA ASN A 400 -18.57 8.28 14.78
C ASN A 400 -17.88 9.66 14.75
N LYS A 401 -17.99 10.45 15.82
CA LYS A 401 -17.26 11.73 15.94
C LYS A 401 -15.74 11.56 15.97
N SER A 402 -15.23 10.44 16.49
CA SER A 402 -13.80 10.12 16.43
C SER A 402 -13.36 9.71 15.03
N LEU A 403 -14.16 8.91 14.31
CA LEU A 403 -13.91 8.56 12.91
C LEU A 403 -13.83 9.81 12.02
N LEU A 404 -14.75 10.75 12.22
CA LEU A 404 -14.76 12.04 11.50
C LEU A 404 -13.68 13.01 11.98
N GLN A 405 -12.94 12.68 13.03
CA GLN A 405 -11.94 13.53 13.69
C GLN A 405 -12.51 14.82 14.30
N TRP A 406 -13.82 14.84 14.55
CA TRP A 406 -14.51 15.96 15.21
C TRP A 406 -14.21 15.99 16.71
N ILE A 407 -14.05 14.83 17.34
CA ILE A 407 -13.26 14.75 18.57
C ILE A 407 -11.82 14.34 18.20
N PRO A 408 -10.79 15.12 18.59
CA PRO A 408 -9.40 14.76 18.31
C PRO A 408 -8.98 13.54 19.14
N ASP A 409 -7.93 12.84 18.74
CA ASP A 409 -7.42 11.67 19.47
C ASP A 409 -7.04 12.01 20.92
N LEU A 410 -6.61 13.24 21.19
CA LEU A 410 -6.34 13.73 22.56
C LEU A 410 -7.59 13.73 23.46
N ALA A 411 -8.79 13.86 22.87
CA ALA A 411 -10.06 13.81 23.60
C ALA A 411 -10.54 12.35 23.81
N VAL A 412 -9.79 11.34 23.36
CA VAL A 412 -10.10 9.93 23.56
C VAL A 412 -9.08 9.31 24.51
N THR A 413 -9.50 8.99 25.73
CA THR A 413 -8.65 8.30 26.69
C THR A 413 -8.69 6.80 26.42
N THR A 414 -7.53 6.15 26.23
CA THR A 414 -7.46 4.68 26.17
C THR A 414 -7.11 4.11 27.54
N ALA A 415 -7.97 3.23 28.08
CA ALA A 415 -7.71 2.56 29.35
C ALA A 415 -6.70 1.42 29.18
N ALA A 416 -5.46 1.65 29.60
CA ALA A 416 -4.40 0.63 29.57
C ALA A 416 -4.23 -0.12 30.90
N SER A 417 -4.85 0.36 31.98
CA SER A 417 -4.77 -0.23 33.32
C SER A 417 -6.11 -0.14 34.06
N SER A 418 -6.28 -0.95 35.10
CA SER A 418 -7.43 -0.81 36.00
C SER A 418 -7.39 0.53 36.73
N GLY A 419 -8.53 1.17 36.89
CA GLY A 419 -8.64 2.47 37.56
C GLY A 419 -9.96 3.17 37.28
N THR A 420 -10.11 4.38 37.82
CA THR A 420 -11.26 5.24 37.56
C THR A 420 -10.89 6.28 36.51
N TYR A 421 -11.65 6.31 35.42
CA TYR A 421 -11.46 7.20 34.29
C TYR A 421 -12.63 8.18 34.21
N ARG A 422 -12.32 9.47 34.11
CA ARG A 422 -13.32 10.51 33.91
C ARG A 422 -13.51 10.78 32.43
N ILE A 423 -14.76 10.77 31.98
CA ILE A 423 -15.18 11.28 30.68
C ILE A 423 -16.18 12.42 30.86
N TYR A 424 -16.16 13.37 29.93
CA TYR A 424 -17.03 14.53 29.93
C TYR A 424 -18.08 14.40 28.84
N ARG A 425 -19.22 15.09 29.05
CA ARG A 425 -20.35 15.16 28.13
C ARG A 425 -19.88 15.49 26.71
N LEU A 426 -20.31 14.69 25.73
CA LEU A 426 -19.90 14.79 24.32
C LEU A 426 -20.74 15.78 23.50
N ASP A 427 -22.00 15.97 23.86
CA ASP A 427 -23.00 16.67 23.04
C ASP A 427 -23.23 18.13 23.46
N GLY A 428 -22.23 18.79 24.07
CA GLY A 428 -22.24 20.22 24.34
C GLY A 428 -21.46 21.02 23.29
N SER A 429 -22.11 21.96 22.59
CA SER A 429 -21.48 22.80 21.55
C SER A 429 -20.26 23.60 22.03
N THR A 430 -20.17 23.94 23.32
CA THR A 430 -19.05 24.68 23.93
C THR A 430 -18.06 23.77 24.68
N ALA A 431 -18.07 22.46 24.40
CA ALA A 431 -17.19 21.50 25.07
C ALA A 431 -15.71 21.77 24.79
N ASP A 432 -14.90 21.77 25.85
CA ASP A 432 -13.44 21.79 25.75
C ASP A 432 -12.90 20.44 25.24
N LEU A 433 -12.39 20.42 24.01
CA LEU A 433 -11.82 19.21 23.38
C LEU A 433 -10.42 18.85 23.91
N ALA A 434 -9.87 19.58 24.88
CA ALA A 434 -8.70 19.15 25.65
C ALA A 434 -9.06 18.15 26.76
N LEU A 435 -10.35 18.04 27.12
CA LEU A 435 -10.84 17.10 28.12
C LEU A 435 -11.27 15.77 27.47
N PRO A 436 -11.17 14.63 28.17
CA PRO A 436 -11.63 13.34 27.65
C PRO A 436 -13.13 13.32 27.35
N ARG A 437 -13.52 13.17 26.08
CA ARG A 437 -14.92 13.06 25.61
C ARG A 437 -15.35 11.61 25.35
N ALA A 438 -14.39 10.71 25.23
CA ALA A 438 -14.63 9.28 25.08
C ALA A 438 -13.59 8.47 25.85
N LEU A 439 -13.99 7.29 26.31
CA LEU A 439 -13.11 6.28 26.85
C LEU A 439 -13.09 5.08 25.91
N LYS A 440 -11.91 4.69 25.46
CA LYS A 440 -11.66 3.50 24.65
C LYS A 440 -11.06 2.41 25.51
N ILE A 441 -11.59 1.19 25.44
CA ILE A 441 -11.01 0.00 26.07
C ILE A 441 -10.81 -1.04 24.99
N VAL A 442 -9.55 -1.41 24.72
CA VAL A 442 -9.24 -2.42 23.70
C VAL A 442 -9.78 -3.77 24.15
N ARG A 443 -10.65 -4.37 23.33
CA ARG A 443 -11.19 -5.70 23.57
C ARG A 443 -10.35 -6.75 22.86
N ASP A 444 -10.22 -6.63 21.55
CA ASP A 444 -9.53 -7.58 20.66
C ASP A 444 -8.96 -6.84 19.42
N PRO A 445 -8.27 -7.51 18.48
CA PRO A 445 -7.67 -6.85 17.31
C PRO A 445 -8.64 -6.12 16.38
N THR A 446 -9.96 -6.40 16.48
CA THR A 446 -10.98 -5.85 15.58
C THR A 446 -11.94 -4.90 16.29
N ARG A 447 -12.18 -5.07 17.58
CA ARG A 447 -13.20 -4.36 18.36
C ARG A 447 -12.63 -3.68 19.60
N ASP A 448 -13.17 -2.51 19.88
CA ASP A 448 -12.97 -1.77 21.11
C ASP A 448 -14.31 -1.44 21.75
N TYR A 449 -14.33 -1.36 23.08
CA TYR A 449 -15.42 -0.66 23.77
C TYR A 449 -15.18 0.84 23.67
N TRP A 450 -16.17 1.54 23.17
CA TRP A 450 -16.23 2.98 23.17
C TRP A 450 -17.30 3.41 24.15
N ILE A 451 -16.90 4.17 25.16
CA ILE A 451 -17.78 4.67 26.22
C ILE A 451 -17.88 6.20 26.10
N GLY A 452 -19.10 6.68 25.95
CA GLY A 452 -19.44 8.10 25.89
C GLY A 452 -20.40 8.49 27.01
N TYR A 453 -20.55 9.80 27.20
CA TYR A 453 -21.50 10.38 28.14
C TYR A 453 -22.28 11.51 27.46
N ARG A 454 -23.61 11.49 27.63
CA ARG A 454 -24.54 12.32 26.85
C ARG A 454 -25.70 12.82 27.71
N ARG A 455 -26.32 13.91 27.25
CA ARG A 455 -27.47 14.58 27.90
C ARG A 455 -28.43 15.24 26.91
N ALA A 456 -28.03 15.39 25.64
CA ALA A 456 -28.92 15.78 24.57
C ALA A 456 -29.54 14.49 24.01
N THR A 457 -30.56 13.99 24.68
CA THR A 457 -31.36 12.83 24.25
C THR A 457 -32.63 12.80 25.08
N ALA A 458 -33.72 12.32 24.49
CA ALA A 458 -34.99 12.15 25.20
C ALA A 458 -34.98 10.96 26.19
N SER A 459 -33.90 10.16 26.23
CA SER A 459 -33.80 9.00 27.12
C SER A 459 -33.14 9.32 28.46
N ALA A 460 -33.93 9.18 29.54
CA ALA A 460 -33.43 9.29 30.90
C ALA A 460 -32.37 8.25 31.28
N ALA A 461 -32.30 7.11 30.55
CA ALA A 461 -31.28 6.10 30.75
C ALA A 461 -29.93 6.57 30.20
N ALA A 462 -29.91 7.21 29.03
CA ALA A 462 -28.72 7.80 28.44
C ALA A 462 -28.20 8.99 29.25
N ASP A 463 -29.10 9.77 29.85
CA ASP A 463 -28.73 10.88 30.74
C ASP A 463 -27.94 10.44 31.99
N ASN A 464 -28.25 9.26 32.53
CA ASN A 464 -27.73 8.79 33.83
C ASN A 464 -26.89 7.51 33.72
N GLY A 465 -26.45 7.18 32.51
CA GLY A 465 -25.72 5.97 32.20
C GLY A 465 -24.56 6.21 31.25
N ALA A 466 -23.70 5.21 31.14
CA ALA A 466 -22.63 5.17 30.16
C ALA A 466 -23.18 4.67 28.82
N TYR A 467 -23.01 5.45 27.76
CA TYR A 467 -23.36 5.05 26.40
C TYR A 467 -22.22 4.20 25.83
N VAL A 468 -22.44 2.89 25.76
CA VAL A 468 -21.41 1.90 25.39
C VAL A 468 -21.74 1.27 24.04
N LEU A 469 -20.76 1.29 23.15
CA LEU A 469 -20.86 0.65 21.83
C LEU A 469 -19.56 -0.09 21.50
N TRP A 470 -19.64 -1.07 20.59
CA TRP A 470 -18.47 -1.57 19.86
C TRP A 470 -18.14 -0.66 18.70
N GLY A 471 -16.89 -0.19 18.70
CA GLY A 471 -16.27 0.49 17.58
C GLY A 471 -15.14 -0.37 17.02
N TYR A 472 -14.90 -0.25 15.73
CA TYR A 472 -13.93 -1.09 15.00
C TYR A 472 -12.68 -0.30 14.61
N ASN A 473 -11.59 -1.03 14.37
CA ASN A 473 -10.34 -0.47 13.86
C ASN A 473 -10.42 -0.09 12.37
N THR A 474 -11.49 -0.51 11.69
CA THR A 474 -11.84 -0.13 10.32
C THR A 474 -13.17 0.62 10.31
N ASN A 475 -13.45 1.34 9.22
CA ASN A 475 -14.70 2.09 9.07
C ASN A 475 -15.86 1.13 8.71
N GLN A 476 -16.49 0.59 9.75
CA GLN A 476 -17.61 -0.35 9.68
C GLN A 476 -18.86 0.23 10.37
N GLN A 477 -19.94 -0.53 10.45
CA GLN A 477 -21.12 -0.16 11.24
C GLN A 477 -20.75 -0.22 12.72
N GLY A 478 -21.11 0.80 13.50
CA GLY A 478 -20.94 0.79 14.95
C GLY A 478 -22.08 0.03 15.61
N HIS A 479 -21.84 -0.59 16.77
CA HIS A 479 -22.88 -1.38 17.44
C HIS A 479 -23.11 -0.93 18.88
N LEU A 480 -24.25 -0.30 19.14
CA LEU A 480 -24.73 -0.07 20.51
C LEU A 480 -24.88 -1.40 21.24
N LEU A 481 -24.39 -1.45 22.47
CA LEU A 481 -24.53 -2.60 23.34
C LEU A 481 -25.61 -2.33 24.39
N ASP A 482 -26.65 -3.15 24.39
CA ASP A 482 -27.68 -3.12 25.42
C ASP A 482 -27.20 -3.84 26.69
N LEU A 483 -26.67 -3.09 27.65
CA LEU A 483 -26.01 -3.64 28.83
C LEU A 483 -26.95 -3.86 30.03
N THR A 484 -28.25 -3.58 29.90
CA THR A 484 -29.21 -3.72 31.02
C THR A 484 -30.12 -4.94 30.83
N THR A 485 -30.81 -5.04 29.69
CA THR A 485 -31.77 -6.11 29.39
C THR A 485 -31.67 -6.51 27.92
N PRO A 486 -30.60 -7.26 27.53
CA PRO A 486 -30.23 -7.44 26.13
C PRO A 486 -31.41 -7.81 25.23
N GLY A 487 -31.71 -6.93 24.28
CA GLY A 487 -32.66 -7.17 23.19
C GLY A 487 -34.12 -6.82 23.48
N ALA A 488 -34.45 -6.28 24.66
CA ALA A 488 -35.81 -5.90 25.02
C ALA A 488 -36.18 -4.46 24.60
N ASN A 489 -35.29 -3.48 24.83
CA ASN A 489 -35.56 -2.07 24.54
C ASN A 489 -34.25 -1.27 24.38
N ALA A 490 -33.92 -0.84 23.16
CA ALA A 490 -32.68 -0.10 22.90
C ALA A 490 -32.55 1.23 23.67
N ASN A 491 -33.67 1.83 24.10
CA ASN A 491 -33.66 3.09 24.83
C ASN A 491 -33.11 2.99 26.26
N ASP A 492 -33.02 1.77 26.83
CA ASP A 492 -32.42 1.52 28.15
C ASP A 492 -31.04 0.84 28.07
N ALA A 493 -30.46 0.76 26.87
CA ALA A 493 -29.14 0.19 26.63
C ALA A 493 -27.99 0.82 27.45
N PRO A 494 -27.95 2.15 27.71
CA PRO A 494 -26.86 2.77 28.47
C PRO A 494 -26.70 2.15 29.86
N LEU A 495 -25.46 1.84 30.24
CA LEU A 495 -25.18 1.18 31.51
C LEU A 495 -25.43 2.13 32.69
N PRO A 496 -26.37 1.83 33.60
CA PRO A 496 -26.76 2.75 34.66
C PRO A 496 -25.67 2.98 35.71
N LEU A 497 -25.74 4.13 36.38
CA LEU A 497 -24.88 4.44 37.52
C LEU A 497 -24.91 3.33 38.59
N LEU A 498 -23.73 2.98 39.11
CA LEU A 498 -23.46 1.94 40.10
C LEU A 498 -23.68 0.49 39.65
N THR A 499 -24.02 0.25 38.38
CA THR A 499 -24.15 -1.10 37.81
C THR A 499 -22.86 -1.53 37.09
N THR A 500 -22.55 -2.84 37.17
CA THR A 500 -21.31 -3.39 36.60
C THR A 500 -21.64 -4.27 35.41
N PHE A 501 -20.99 -4.01 34.28
CA PHE A 501 -20.91 -4.93 33.17
C PHE A 501 -19.56 -5.68 33.19
N ALA A 502 -19.55 -6.95 32.79
CA ALA A 502 -18.33 -7.76 32.71
C ALA A 502 -18.30 -8.59 31.41
N ASP A 503 -17.27 -8.39 30.60
CA ASP A 503 -16.86 -9.33 29.54
C ASP A 503 -15.80 -10.27 30.13
N THR A 504 -16.22 -11.48 30.49
CA THR A 504 -15.35 -12.49 31.09
C THR A 504 -14.36 -13.10 30.10
N VAL A 505 -14.64 -13.06 28.80
CA VAL A 505 -13.77 -13.58 27.74
C VAL A 505 -12.59 -12.62 27.54
N ALA A 506 -12.86 -11.32 27.48
CA ALA A 506 -11.82 -10.29 27.37
C ALA A 506 -11.20 -9.89 28.73
N GLY A 507 -11.75 -10.38 29.84
CA GLY A 507 -11.32 -10.01 31.19
C GLY A 507 -11.49 -8.52 31.47
N ILE A 508 -12.60 -7.92 31.04
CA ILE A 508 -12.93 -6.50 31.24
C ILE A 508 -14.16 -6.41 32.13
N SER A 509 -14.13 -5.53 33.12
CA SER A 509 -15.36 -5.00 33.70
C SER A 509 -15.37 -3.48 33.69
N LEU A 510 -16.56 -2.92 33.59
CA LEU A 510 -16.79 -1.49 33.58
C LEU A 510 -17.99 -1.16 34.46
N ARG A 511 -17.87 -0.08 35.23
CA ARG A 511 -18.89 0.38 36.18
C ARG A 511 -18.89 1.89 36.28
N PRO A 512 -19.96 2.59 35.91
CA PRO A 512 -20.09 4.01 36.18
C PRO A 512 -20.26 4.22 37.70
N VAL A 513 -19.41 5.03 38.32
CA VAL A 513 -19.34 5.14 39.80
C VAL A 513 -19.78 6.50 40.34
N ALA A 514 -19.59 7.57 39.58
CA ALA A 514 -20.00 8.91 39.99
C ALA A 514 -20.31 9.79 38.76
N GLN A 515 -21.20 10.76 38.94
CA GLN A 515 -21.48 11.81 37.95
C GLN A 515 -21.49 13.18 38.64
N GLY A 516 -21.16 14.24 37.89
CA GLY A 516 -21.17 15.62 38.41
C GLY A 516 -20.86 16.67 37.35
N GLY A 517 -20.67 17.92 37.78
CA GLY A 517 -20.46 19.07 36.88
C GLY A 517 -21.77 19.74 36.45
N SER A 518 -21.69 20.62 35.45
CA SER A 518 -22.83 21.33 34.86
C SER A 518 -22.53 21.79 33.44
N GLY A 519 -23.51 21.74 32.53
CA GLY A 519 -23.35 22.21 31.15
C GLY A 519 -22.38 21.34 30.35
N ALA A 520 -21.47 21.95 29.59
CA ALA A 520 -20.51 21.22 28.76
C ALA A 520 -19.38 20.50 29.55
N ASP A 521 -19.26 20.81 30.85
CA ASP A 521 -18.27 20.23 31.76
C ASP A 521 -18.89 19.16 32.70
N GLU A 522 -20.11 18.72 32.42
CA GLU A 522 -20.66 17.52 33.06
C GLU A 522 -19.80 16.31 32.75
N TRP A 523 -19.63 15.45 33.75
CA TRP A 523 -18.73 14.31 33.69
C TRP A 523 -19.33 13.06 34.34
N LEU A 524 -18.81 11.91 33.89
CA LEU A 524 -19.09 10.57 34.39
C LEU A 524 -17.76 9.87 34.67
N ASP A 525 -17.61 9.34 35.88
CA ASP A 525 -16.47 8.51 36.28
C ASP A 525 -16.80 7.04 36.04
N ILE A 526 -15.95 6.36 35.29
CA ILE A 526 -16.05 4.93 34.97
C ILE A 526 -14.91 4.19 35.65
N GLU A 527 -15.24 3.29 36.57
CA GLU A 527 -14.31 2.29 37.08
C GLU A 527 -14.13 1.19 36.03
N VAL A 528 -12.90 1.00 35.58
CA VAL A 528 -12.49 -0.07 34.66
C VAL A 528 -11.62 -1.05 35.45
N ALA A 529 -11.95 -2.33 35.39
CA ALA A 529 -11.07 -3.39 35.86
C ALA A 529 -10.66 -4.29 34.69
N LEU A 530 -9.36 -4.49 34.55
CA LEU A 530 -8.77 -5.39 33.56
C LEU A 530 -8.17 -6.58 34.31
N GLN A 531 -8.43 -7.80 33.86
CA GLN A 531 -7.67 -8.96 34.30
C GLN A 531 -6.32 -9.02 33.57
N PRO A 532 -5.30 -9.70 34.11
CA PRO A 532 -4.10 -10.02 33.35
C PRO A 532 -4.48 -10.80 32.09
N ARG A 533 -4.02 -10.32 30.93
CA ARG A 533 -4.30 -10.94 29.64
C ARG A 533 -3.04 -11.59 29.09
N ILE A 534 -3.18 -12.79 28.57
CA ILE A 534 -2.11 -13.55 27.95
C ILE A 534 -2.44 -13.77 26.47
N GLN A 535 -1.47 -13.52 25.60
CA GLN A 535 -1.63 -13.69 24.14
C GLN A 535 -0.28 -13.98 23.48
N TRP A 536 -0.29 -14.49 22.26
CA TRP A 536 0.94 -14.53 21.46
C TRP A 536 1.40 -13.14 21.03
N SER A 537 2.71 -12.96 20.87
CA SER A 537 3.29 -11.71 20.35
C SER A 537 2.96 -11.46 18.87
N ALA A 538 2.71 -12.54 18.13
CA ALA A 538 2.26 -12.55 16.74
C ALA A 538 1.33 -13.75 16.52
N ALA A 539 0.40 -13.62 15.57
CA ALA A 539 -0.48 -14.72 15.15
C ALA A 539 0.24 -15.70 14.21
N THR A 540 1.28 -15.24 13.51
CA THR A 540 2.08 -16.02 12.57
C THR A 540 3.58 -15.84 12.84
N TYR A 541 4.34 -16.91 12.61
CA TYR A 541 5.80 -16.93 12.69
C TYR A 541 6.33 -17.64 11.45
N VAL A 542 7.37 -17.10 10.83
CA VAL A 542 8.06 -17.76 9.70
C VAL A 542 9.46 -18.10 10.15
N VAL A 543 9.87 -19.35 9.94
CA VAL A 543 11.17 -19.87 10.34
C VAL A 543 11.78 -20.63 9.19
N ASN A 544 13.10 -20.57 9.05
CA ASN A 544 13.80 -21.39 8.07
C ASN A 544 13.95 -22.81 8.64
N GLU A 545 13.69 -23.83 7.83
CA GLU A 545 13.84 -25.22 8.20
C GLU A 545 15.29 -25.58 8.60
N GLN A 546 16.29 -24.94 7.98
CA GLN A 546 17.71 -25.06 8.39
C GLN A 546 18.00 -24.36 9.72
N GLY A 547 17.04 -23.61 10.27
CA GLY A 547 17.11 -23.07 11.61
C GLY A 547 17.04 -24.20 12.64
N ALA A 548 17.82 -24.09 13.72
CA ALA A 548 17.78 -25.12 14.77
C ALA A 548 16.45 -25.17 15.54
N SER A 549 15.73 -24.05 15.60
CA SER A 549 14.49 -23.94 16.37
C SER A 549 13.62 -22.74 15.97
N ALA A 550 12.31 -22.89 16.18
CA ALA A 550 11.35 -21.80 16.19
C ALA A 550 11.23 -21.23 17.61
N ILE A 551 11.36 -19.90 17.74
CA ILE A 551 11.22 -19.19 19.02
C ILE A 551 9.95 -18.34 18.96
N LEU A 552 8.95 -18.74 19.73
CA LEU A 552 7.68 -18.03 19.81
C LEU A 552 7.60 -17.28 21.14
N THR A 553 7.05 -16.07 21.13
CA THR A 553 6.95 -15.22 22.33
C THR A 553 5.50 -15.07 22.77
N VAL A 554 5.26 -15.25 24.06
CA VAL A 554 3.97 -15.07 24.73
C VAL A 554 4.08 -13.85 25.65
N ASN A 555 3.14 -12.93 25.48
CA ASN A 555 3.08 -11.68 26.22
C ASN A 555 2.01 -11.75 27.31
N ARG A 556 2.33 -11.14 28.45
CA ARG A 556 1.37 -10.76 29.48
C ARG A 556 1.10 -9.26 29.37
N SER A 557 -0.15 -8.84 29.51
CA SER A 557 -0.51 -7.42 29.53
C SER A 557 0.24 -6.65 30.63
N ALA A 558 0.38 -5.34 30.47
CA ALA A 558 1.05 -4.48 31.45
C ALA A 558 0.38 -4.48 32.84
N ASN A 559 -0.82 -5.05 32.96
CA ASN A 559 -1.41 -5.35 34.26
C ASN A 559 -0.70 -6.54 34.92
N ALA A 560 0.24 -6.20 35.78
CA ALA A 560 1.10 -7.14 36.51
C ALA A 560 0.45 -7.72 37.78
N THR A 561 -0.82 -7.45 38.05
CA THR A 561 -1.48 -7.85 39.30
C THR A 561 -1.71 -9.37 39.34
N GLY A 562 -1.31 -10.00 40.44
CA GLY A 562 -1.52 -11.42 40.72
C GLY A 562 -0.56 -12.35 39.96
N ASN A 563 -0.51 -13.60 40.41
CA ASN A 563 0.21 -14.67 39.70
C ASN A 563 -0.63 -15.18 38.53
N VAL A 564 0.01 -15.44 37.39
CA VAL A 564 -0.66 -15.97 36.18
C VAL A 564 0.08 -17.19 35.65
N SER A 565 -0.66 -18.20 35.19
CA SER A 565 -0.08 -19.29 34.40
C SER A 565 -0.98 -19.72 33.25
N VAL A 566 -0.37 -20.20 32.17
CA VAL A 566 -1.06 -20.75 31.00
C VAL A 566 -0.34 -21.99 30.50
N SER A 567 -1.06 -22.95 29.94
CA SER A 567 -0.48 -24.11 29.27
C SER A 567 -0.37 -23.85 27.77
N TYR A 568 0.59 -24.50 27.10
CA TYR A 568 0.72 -24.48 25.64
C TYR A 568 0.96 -25.88 25.10
N ALA A 569 0.52 -26.14 23.86
CA ALA A 569 0.80 -27.37 23.14
C ALA A 569 0.84 -27.15 21.63
N THR A 570 1.72 -27.88 20.94
CA THR A 570 1.79 -27.93 19.47
C THR A 570 0.72 -28.87 18.89
N SER A 571 0.14 -28.51 17.75
CA SER A 571 -0.70 -29.37 16.93
C SER A 571 -0.21 -29.38 15.49
N ALA A 572 -0.18 -30.55 14.87
CA ALA A 572 0.28 -30.71 13.49
C ALA A 572 -0.64 -29.98 12.51
N GLY A 573 -0.05 -29.45 11.43
CA GLY A 573 -0.73 -28.91 10.26
C GLY A 573 -0.29 -29.67 9.02
N THR A 574 0.28 -28.98 8.03
CA THR A 574 1.02 -29.64 6.95
C THR A 574 2.39 -30.12 7.42
N ALA A 575 3.05 -29.38 8.32
CA ALA A 575 4.20 -29.85 9.07
C ALA A 575 3.75 -30.79 10.20
N THR A 576 4.48 -31.87 10.38
CA THR A 576 4.22 -32.99 11.29
C THR A 576 5.39 -33.24 12.23
N ALA A 577 5.08 -33.68 13.46
CA ALA A 577 6.09 -34.14 14.40
C ALA A 577 6.20 -35.69 14.35
N PRO A 578 7.41 -36.29 14.28
CA PRO A 578 8.72 -35.65 14.42
C PRO A 578 9.43 -35.29 13.10
N SER A 579 8.75 -35.36 11.95
CA SER A 579 9.39 -35.18 10.64
C SER A 579 10.00 -33.79 10.47
N ASP A 580 9.22 -32.75 10.79
CA ASP A 580 9.55 -31.36 10.44
C ASP A 580 9.83 -30.53 11.70
N TYR A 581 9.29 -30.97 12.84
CA TYR A 581 9.54 -30.37 14.16
C TYR A 581 9.32 -31.38 15.29
N THR A 582 9.81 -31.08 16.50
CA THR A 582 9.53 -31.90 17.69
C THR A 582 8.28 -31.42 18.43
N HIS A 583 7.40 -32.33 18.83
CA HIS A 583 6.24 -31.99 19.66
C HIS A 583 6.65 -31.24 20.94
N ALA A 584 6.03 -30.09 21.20
CA ALA A 584 6.33 -29.24 22.35
C ALA A 584 5.05 -28.92 23.15
N GLY A 585 5.16 -28.93 24.47
CA GLY A 585 4.09 -28.53 25.37
C GLY A 585 4.59 -28.28 26.78
N GLY A 586 3.91 -27.42 27.53
CA GLY A 586 4.32 -27.06 28.88
C GLY A 586 3.45 -25.98 29.51
N THR A 587 3.92 -25.42 30.63
CA THR A 587 3.24 -24.33 31.35
C THR A 587 4.17 -23.14 31.45
N LEU A 588 3.67 -21.96 31.07
CA LEU A 588 4.31 -20.68 31.29
C LEU A 588 3.72 -20.04 32.54
N SER A 589 4.56 -19.36 33.34
CA SER A 589 4.13 -18.68 34.55
C SER A 589 4.78 -17.31 34.73
N TRP A 590 4.02 -16.42 35.36
CA TRP A 590 4.41 -15.09 35.78
C TRP A 590 4.07 -14.91 37.26
N LEU A 591 5.00 -14.34 38.01
CA LEU A 591 4.76 -13.94 39.40
C LEU A 591 3.98 -12.62 39.44
N ASP A 592 3.46 -12.28 40.62
CA ASP A 592 2.92 -10.94 40.87
C ASP A 592 3.99 -9.87 40.58
N GLY A 593 3.62 -8.82 39.84
CA GLY A 593 4.53 -7.78 39.39
C GLY A 593 5.37 -8.11 38.14
N ASP A 594 5.34 -9.35 37.64
CA ASP A 594 6.13 -9.78 36.48
C ASP A 594 5.36 -9.67 35.16
N THR A 595 5.83 -8.79 34.27
CA THR A 595 5.33 -8.61 32.90
C THR A 595 6.33 -9.05 31.82
N THR A 596 7.43 -9.70 32.20
CA THR A 596 8.47 -10.11 31.26
C THR A 596 7.92 -11.13 30.26
N PRO A 597 8.09 -10.93 28.94
CA PRO A 597 7.66 -11.91 27.94
C PRO A 597 8.30 -13.28 28.19
N ARG A 598 7.57 -14.35 27.84
CA ARG A 598 8.07 -15.72 27.92
C ARG A 598 8.22 -16.29 26.53
N THR A 599 9.33 -16.99 26.31
CA THR A 599 9.63 -17.64 25.03
C THR A 599 9.42 -19.14 25.13
N ILE A 600 8.86 -19.71 24.07
CA ILE A 600 8.78 -21.15 23.83
C ILE A 600 9.74 -21.47 22.69
N THR A 601 10.58 -22.48 22.88
CA THR A 601 11.51 -22.96 21.86
C THR A 601 11.05 -24.32 21.36
N ILE A 602 10.80 -24.41 20.06
CA ILE A 602 10.36 -25.64 19.38
C ILE A 602 11.51 -26.05 18.46
N SER A 603 12.06 -27.25 18.63
CA SER A 603 13.15 -27.71 17.77
C SER A 603 12.59 -28.05 16.39
N LEU A 604 13.25 -27.54 15.35
CA LEU A 604 12.95 -27.89 13.96
C LEU A 604 13.81 -29.09 13.57
N VAL A 605 13.29 -29.91 12.66
CA VAL A 605 14.01 -31.04 12.10
C VAL A 605 14.27 -30.70 10.65
N ALA A 606 15.53 -30.35 10.35
CA ALA A 606 15.94 -30.03 9.00
C ALA A 606 16.23 -31.31 8.22
N ASP A 607 15.77 -31.37 6.98
CA ASP A 607 16.27 -32.34 6.03
C ASP A 607 16.67 -31.70 4.68
N ALA A 608 16.72 -32.51 3.62
CA ALA A 608 17.23 -32.12 2.30
C ALA A 608 16.20 -32.36 1.19
N LEU A 609 15.02 -32.84 1.55
CA LEU A 609 13.87 -32.96 0.66
C LEU A 609 13.28 -31.56 0.47
N VAL A 610 12.82 -31.28 -0.75
CA VAL A 610 12.11 -30.03 -1.02
C VAL A 610 10.62 -30.36 -0.96
N GLU A 611 9.97 -29.93 0.10
CA GLU A 611 8.58 -30.24 0.43
C GLU A 611 7.66 -29.02 0.30
N GLY A 612 8.26 -27.85 0.10
CA GLY A 612 7.59 -26.56 0.05
C GLY A 612 7.45 -25.94 1.43
N THR A 613 6.65 -24.88 1.51
CA THR A 613 6.38 -24.24 2.79
C THR A 613 5.33 -25.01 3.58
N GLU A 614 5.67 -25.38 4.82
CA GLU A 614 4.80 -26.17 5.69
C GLU A 614 4.37 -25.41 6.94
N THR A 615 3.32 -25.87 7.63
CA THR A 615 2.75 -25.16 8.79
C THR A 615 2.36 -26.08 9.93
N PHE A 616 2.54 -25.63 11.17
CA PHE A 616 1.94 -26.23 12.38
C PHE A 616 1.41 -25.14 13.31
N THR A 617 0.63 -25.50 14.33
CA THR A 617 0.04 -24.52 15.26
C THR A 617 0.46 -24.74 16.71
N VAL A 618 0.40 -23.68 17.51
CA VAL A 618 0.65 -23.72 18.96
C VAL A 618 -0.46 -22.96 19.69
N THR A 619 -1.19 -23.67 20.55
CA THR A 619 -2.40 -23.12 21.22
C THR A 619 -2.16 -22.92 22.71
N LEU A 620 -2.60 -21.78 23.24
CA LEU A 620 -2.64 -21.51 24.68
C LEU A 620 -3.91 -22.07 25.30
N SER A 621 -3.83 -22.64 26.51
CA SER A 621 -4.96 -23.24 27.22
C SER A 621 -4.85 -23.16 28.74
N SER A 622 -5.96 -23.44 29.43
CA SER A 622 -6.04 -23.55 30.90
C SER A 622 -5.40 -22.38 31.67
N PRO A 623 -5.85 -21.12 31.45
CA PRO A 623 -5.31 -19.99 32.19
C PRO A 623 -5.72 -20.05 33.67
N VAL A 624 -4.83 -19.59 34.55
CA VAL A 624 -5.07 -19.38 35.98
C VAL A 624 -4.63 -17.98 36.35
N GLY A 625 -5.47 -17.22 37.06
CA GLY A 625 -5.16 -15.85 37.51
C GLY A 625 -5.24 -14.76 36.43
N GLY A 626 -5.72 -15.11 35.23
CA GLY A 626 -5.93 -14.20 34.11
C GLY A 626 -6.76 -14.85 32.99
N VAL A 627 -6.80 -14.21 31.83
CA VAL A 627 -7.52 -14.69 30.64
C VAL A 627 -6.59 -14.82 29.43
N ILE A 628 -6.93 -15.72 28.51
CA ILE A 628 -6.27 -15.79 27.20
C ILE A 628 -7.09 -14.93 26.25
N VAL A 629 -6.42 -14.03 25.53
CA VAL A 629 -7.05 -13.19 24.51
C VAL A 629 -6.35 -13.40 23.17
N GLU A 630 -6.99 -12.94 22.08
CA GLU A 630 -6.44 -13.11 20.75
C GLU A 630 -5.11 -12.35 20.55
N PRO A 631 -4.13 -12.93 19.82
CA PRO A 631 -4.15 -14.28 19.24
C PRO A 631 -4.02 -15.39 20.29
N THR A 632 -4.96 -16.34 20.32
CA THR A 632 -4.98 -17.51 21.23
C THR A 632 -4.16 -18.69 20.69
N THR A 633 -4.00 -18.73 19.37
CA THR A 633 -3.19 -19.71 18.64
C THR A 633 -2.18 -18.99 17.74
N ALA A 634 -0.95 -19.52 17.68
CA ALA A 634 0.08 -19.09 16.76
C ALA A 634 0.27 -20.13 15.66
N THR A 635 0.33 -19.69 14.41
CA THR A 635 0.71 -20.55 13.27
C THR A 635 2.20 -20.35 12.99
N VAL A 636 2.95 -21.44 12.92
CA VAL A 636 4.37 -21.43 12.56
C VAL A 636 4.49 -22.01 11.17
N THR A 637 5.14 -21.24 10.30
CA THR A 637 5.41 -21.58 8.91
C THR A 637 6.90 -21.92 8.79
N ILE A 638 7.19 -23.15 8.38
CA ILE A 638 8.55 -23.64 8.12
C ILE A 638 8.84 -23.43 6.64
N ALA A 639 9.85 -22.63 6.35
CA ALA A 639 10.30 -22.29 5.01
C ALA A 639 11.51 -23.16 4.64
N ASP A 640 11.34 -23.92 3.56
CA ASP A 640 12.37 -24.72 2.90
C ASP A 640 13.62 -23.87 2.52
N PRO A 641 14.83 -24.46 2.41
CA PRO A 641 16.04 -23.74 2.02
C PRO A 641 15.88 -23.04 0.67
N GLY A 642 16.00 -21.70 0.67
CA GLY A 642 15.92 -20.88 -0.55
C GLY A 642 14.52 -20.36 -0.89
N ALA A 643 13.51 -20.62 -0.04
CA ALA A 643 12.22 -19.93 -0.13
C ALA A 643 12.37 -18.43 0.17
N SER A 644 11.70 -17.59 -0.62
CA SER A 644 11.62 -16.14 -0.39
C SER A 644 10.95 -15.85 0.96
N ASP A 645 11.55 -15.00 1.80
CA ASP A 645 10.90 -14.53 3.02
C ASP A 645 9.72 -13.61 2.65
N PRO A 646 8.45 -14.05 2.82
CA PRO A 646 7.29 -13.25 2.45
C PRO A 646 7.08 -12.06 3.41
N THR A 647 7.78 -12.02 4.54
CA THR A 647 7.70 -10.94 5.53
C THR A 647 8.72 -9.82 5.29
N PHE A 648 9.68 -10.02 4.38
CA PHE A 648 10.66 -9.00 4.03
C PHE A 648 10.04 -7.93 3.11
N ALA A 649 9.59 -6.83 3.70
CA ALA A 649 9.09 -5.66 2.98
C ALA A 649 10.13 -4.54 3.01
N MET A 650 10.86 -4.38 1.91
CA MET A 650 11.93 -3.38 1.83
C MET A 650 11.40 -1.94 2.07
N PRO A 651 12.05 -1.13 2.92
CA PRO A 651 11.74 0.28 3.06
C PRO A 651 11.81 1.02 1.73
N LEU A 652 10.86 1.92 1.52
CA LEU A 652 10.94 2.91 0.46
C LEU A 652 12.06 3.91 0.81
N THR A 653 12.85 4.29 -0.18
CA THR A 653 13.89 5.31 0.00
C THR A 653 13.62 6.49 -0.90
N GLY A 654 13.97 7.69 -0.44
CA GLY A 654 13.77 8.92 -1.22
C GLY A 654 14.67 9.06 -2.44
N SER A 655 15.65 8.17 -2.61
CA SER A 655 16.58 8.16 -3.73
C SER A 655 17.33 6.83 -3.77
N THR A 656 18.35 6.71 -4.61
CA THR A 656 19.05 5.43 -4.87
C THR A 656 19.85 4.93 -3.66
N ILE A 657 19.88 3.60 -3.48
CA ILE A 657 20.86 2.93 -2.65
C ILE A 657 22.05 2.57 -3.54
N ASN A 658 23.25 3.00 -3.17
CA ASN A 658 24.45 2.71 -3.96
C ASN A 658 25.16 1.45 -3.45
N ARG A 659 25.08 1.14 -2.16
CA ARG A 659 25.73 -0.01 -1.51
C ARG A 659 24.88 -0.58 -0.39
N VAL A 660 24.94 -1.89 -0.25
CA VAL A 660 24.37 -2.66 0.86
C VAL A 660 25.45 -3.59 1.40
N LEU A 661 25.56 -3.71 2.71
CA LEU A 661 26.45 -4.64 3.38
C LEU A 661 25.67 -5.44 4.43
N VAL A 662 25.68 -6.77 4.28
CA VAL A 662 25.07 -7.68 5.26
C VAL A 662 26.02 -7.83 6.45
N GLN A 663 25.48 -7.70 7.65
CA GLN A 663 26.21 -7.87 8.90
C GLN A 663 26.02 -9.29 9.46
N PRO A 664 26.93 -9.79 10.33
CA PRO A 664 26.83 -11.15 10.88
C PRO A 664 25.57 -11.43 11.72
N ASP A 665 24.93 -10.39 12.22
CA ASP A 665 23.66 -10.42 12.97
C ASP A 665 22.42 -10.44 12.05
N GLY A 666 22.62 -10.43 10.73
CA GLY A 666 21.54 -10.37 9.74
C GLY A 666 21.09 -8.96 9.39
N ASN A 667 21.59 -7.92 10.09
CA ASN A 667 21.26 -6.53 9.77
C ASN A 667 21.86 -6.11 8.41
N LEU A 668 21.23 -5.15 7.74
CA LEU A 668 21.68 -4.60 6.46
C LEU A 668 22.12 -3.16 6.64
N LEU A 669 23.39 -2.86 6.39
CA LEU A 669 23.89 -1.49 6.31
C LEU A 669 23.73 -0.97 4.88
N VAL A 670 22.98 0.11 4.70
CA VAL A 670 22.70 0.71 3.40
C VAL A 670 23.36 2.09 3.29
N GLY A 671 23.95 2.38 2.13
CA GLY A 671 24.58 3.66 1.81
C GLY A 671 24.20 4.10 0.40
N GLY A 672 23.87 5.37 0.22
CA GLY A 672 23.29 5.82 -1.04
C GLY A 672 23.23 7.33 -1.23
N SER A 673 22.26 7.74 -2.04
CA SER A 673 21.91 9.14 -2.30
C SER A 673 20.60 9.55 -1.61
N PHE A 674 19.93 8.62 -0.92
CA PHE A 674 18.65 8.83 -0.24
C PHE A 674 18.74 9.86 0.88
N THR A 675 17.68 10.65 1.03
CA THR A 675 17.55 11.67 2.09
C THR A 675 16.53 11.26 3.16
N PHE A 676 15.77 10.19 2.91
CA PHE A 676 14.88 9.58 3.88
C PHE A 676 14.75 8.08 3.61
N ILE A 677 14.35 7.35 4.65
CA ILE A 677 13.89 5.96 4.60
C ILE A 677 12.47 5.93 5.14
N GLN A 678 11.56 5.33 4.41
CA GLN A 678 10.18 5.15 4.78
C GLN A 678 9.89 3.65 4.94
N THR A 679 9.51 3.24 6.14
CA THR A 679 9.20 1.84 6.44
C THR A 679 7.78 1.48 5.97
N PRO A 680 7.43 0.17 5.85
CA PRO A 680 6.12 -0.28 5.36
C PRO A 680 4.90 0.21 6.16
N ASP A 681 5.10 0.59 7.42
CA ASP A 681 4.12 1.24 8.30
C ASP A 681 4.01 2.77 8.07
N PHE A 682 4.60 3.27 6.98
CA PHE A 682 4.63 4.66 6.55
C PHE A 682 5.41 5.62 7.47
N ASN A 683 6.17 5.13 8.44
CA ASN A 683 7.07 5.96 9.23
C ASN A 683 8.24 6.46 8.37
N VAL A 684 8.49 7.78 8.39
CA VAL A 684 9.57 8.42 7.62
C VAL A 684 10.70 8.82 8.56
N TYR A 685 11.89 8.31 8.29
CA TYR A 685 13.12 8.62 9.00
C TYR A 685 14.03 9.46 8.10
N GLU A 686 14.42 10.65 8.58
CA GLU A 686 15.31 11.58 7.86
C GLU A 686 16.79 11.18 7.99
N TYR A 687 17.13 9.93 7.69
CA TYR A 687 18.52 9.52 7.60
C TYR A 687 19.11 9.90 6.24
N ALA A 688 20.06 10.82 6.24
CA ALA A 688 20.76 11.20 5.03
C ALA A 688 21.84 10.15 4.69
N ARG A 689 21.55 9.35 3.66
CA ARG A 689 22.53 8.62 2.83
C ARG A 689 23.27 7.45 3.49
N ILE A 690 23.02 7.17 4.77
CA ILE A 690 23.42 5.94 5.46
C ILE A 690 22.39 5.54 6.52
N ALA A 691 22.09 4.25 6.61
CA ALA A 691 21.24 3.68 7.66
C ALA A 691 21.54 2.19 7.87
N ARG A 692 21.08 1.64 8.99
CA ARG A 692 21.06 0.20 9.25
C ARG A 692 19.61 -0.28 9.33
N LEU A 693 19.33 -1.39 8.64
CA LEU A 693 18.03 -2.04 8.61
C LEU A 693 18.09 -3.38 9.35
N THR A 694 16.99 -3.75 9.99
CA THR A 694 16.81 -5.04 10.67
C THR A 694 16.55 -6.17 9.67
N PRO A 695 16.60 -7.45 10.07
CA PRO A 695 16.27 -8.58 9.19
C PRO A 695 14.82 -8.54 8.68
N THR A 696 13.91 -7.91 9.44
CA THR A 696 12.52 -7.64 9.05
C THR A 696 12.36 -6.34 8.26
N ALA A 697 13.46 -5.75 7.81
CA ALA A 697 13.53 -4.54 7.01
C ALA A 697 12.96 -3.27 7.70
N GLY A 698 12.89 -3.25 9.03
CA GLY A 698 12.69 -2.01 9.80
C GLY A 698 13.99 -1.20 9.90
N VAL A 699 13.92 0.09 10.24
CA VAL A 699 15.12 0.87 10.60
C VAL A 699 15.58 0.44 11.99
N ASP A 700 16.88 0.20 12.17
CA ASP A 700 17.47 -0.08 13.47
C ASP A 700 17.64 1.20 14.30
N PRO A 701 16.90 1.37 15.42
CA PRO A 701 17.00 2.55 16.26
C PRO A 701 18.32 2.65 17.05
N GLU A 702 19.09 1.57 17.16
CA GLU A 702 20.40 1.57 17.84
C GLU A 702 21.55 2.07 16.95
N PHE A 703 21.27 2.37 15.67
CA PHE A 703 22.22 2.96 14.75
C PHE A 703 21.86 4.43 14.47
N ASP A 704 22.57 5.35 15.09
CA ASP A 704 22.37 6.80 14.94
C ASP A 704 23.58 7.47 14.27
N PRO A 705 23.52 7.73 12.95
CA PRO A 705 24.54 8.50 12.24
C PRO A 705 24.38 10.03 12.42
N GLY A 706 23.47 10.49 13.28
CA GLY A 706 23.07 11.88 13.44
C GLY A 706 22.47 12.42 12.14
N VAL A 707 22.96 13.57 11.67
CA VAL A 707 22.54 14.15 10.37
C VAL A 707 23.04 13.36 9.15
N GLY A 708 23.73 12.22 9.34
CA GLY A 708 24.22 11.38 8.26
C GLY A 708 25.33 12.03 7.42
N ALA A 709 25.45 11.60 6.17
CA ALA A 709 26.41 12.15 5.21
C ALA A 709 25.76 13.24 4.34
N ASP A 710 26.46 14.36 4.12
CA ASP A 710 25.95 15.49 3.32
C ASP A 710 26.08 15.30 1.80
N GLY A 711 26.72 14.21 1.36
CA GLY A 711 26.85 13.81 -0.04
C GLY A 711 26.77 12.28 -0.20
N ALA A 712 26.68 11.81 -1.45
CA ALA A 712 26.40 10.40 -1.75
C ALA A 712 27.44 9.45 -1.13
N VAL A 713 26.96 8.43 -0.42
CA VAL A 713 27.80 7.32 0.03
C VAL A 713 27.87 6.29 -1.10
N GLN A 714 29.08 5.98 -1.54
CA GLN A 714 29.36 5.12 -2.71
C GLN A 714 30.08 3.83 -2.33
N ALA A 715 30.68 3.76 -1.14
CA ALA A 715 31.41 2.61 -0.64
C ALA A 715 31.17 2.41 0.86
N LEU A 716 31.02 1.16 1.26
CA LEU A 716 30.90 0.74 2.65
C LEU A 716 31.82 -0.46 2.89
N ALA A 717 32.53 -0.48 4.02
CA ALA A 717 33.30 -1.64 4.44
C ALA A 717 33.25 -1.80 5.96
N ARG A 718 32.94 -3.00 6.44
CA ARG A 718 32.92 -3.33 7.87
C ARG A 718 34.26 -3.90 8.31
N GLN A 719 34.84 -3.31 9.35
CA GLN A 719 36.04 -3.81 10.01
C GLN A 719 35.73 -4.98 10.95
N PRO A 720 36.70 -5.87 11.24
CA PRO A 720 36.49 -6.99 12.16
C PRO A 720 36.05 -6.60 13.57
N ASP A 721 36.42 -5.40 14.02
CA ASP A 721 36.03 -4.82 15.31
C ASP A 721 34.60 -4.21 15.31
N GLY A 722 33.87 -4.32 14.20
CA GLY A 722 32.51 -3.81 14.06
C GLY A 722 32.42 -2.37 13.59
N LYS A 723 33.55 -1.64 13.45
CA LYS A 723 33.55 -0.28 12.89
C LYS A 723 33.25 -0.30 11.40
N ILE A 724 32.77 0.83 10.89
CA ILE A 724 32.27 0.96 9.52
C ILE A 724 33.03 2.06 8.81
N LEU A 725 33.64 1.75 7.66
CA LEU A 725 34.25 2.73 6.77
C LEU A 725 33.25 3.17 5.69
N LEU A 726 33.21 4.48 5.43
CA LEU A 726 32.37 5.11 4.43
C LEU A 726 33.24 5.81 3.41
N GLY A 727 32.98 5.57 2.13
CA GLY A 727 33.60 6.31 1.02
C GLY A 727 32.52 6.91 0.13
N GLY A 728 32.75 8.13 -0.37
CA GLY A 728 31.75 8.80 -1.17
C GLY A 728 32.13 10.19 -1.64
N ASP A 729 31.12 11.00 -1.92
CA ASP A 729 31.23 12.40 -2.35
C ASP A 729 30.67 13.38 -1.31
N PHE A 730 30.82 13.04 -0.02
CA PHE A 730 30.44 13.88 1.11
C PHE A 730 31.60 14.75 1.58
N ALA A 731 31.28 15.90 2.17
CA ALA A 731 32.23 16.75 2.90
C ALA A 731 32.11 16.56 4.42
N ASN A 732 30.94 16.15 4.90
CA ASN A 732 30.63 16.00 6.31
C ASN A 732 29.89 14.67 6.57
N VAL A 733 30.14 14.08 7.74
CA VAL A 733 29.39 12.94 8.28
C VAL A 733 29.08 13.22 9.74
N GLY A 734 27.81 13.07 10.15
CA GLY A 734 27.38 13.34 11.53
C GLY A 734 27.67 14.77 11.98
N GLY A 735 27.67 15.74 11.05
CA GLY A 735 28.03 17.13 11.30
C GLY A 735 29.54 17.41 11.46
N ILE A 736 30.40 16.40 11.31
CA ILE A 736 31.85 16.52 11.40
C ILE A 736 32.47 16.53 10.00
N ALA A 737 33.34 17.50 9.73
CA ALA A 737 34.09 17.60 8.49
C ALA A 737 34.99 16.36 8.29
N ARG A 738 34.60 15.53 7.32
CA ARG A 738 35.28 14.30 6.91
C ARG A 738 35.07 14.16 5.42
N ALA A 739 35.96 14.77 4.63
CA ALA A 739 35.79 14.78 3.19
C ALA A 739 36.01 13.37 2.62
N ARG A 740 34.96 12.80 2.01
CA ARG A 740 34.95 11.65 1.10
C ARG A 740 35.37 10.30 1.68
N LEU A 741 35.94 10.29 2.88
CA LEU A 741 36.31 9.09 3.63
C LEU A 741 36.11 9.34 5.13
N ALA A 742 35.31 8.49 5.78
CA ALA A 742 35.04 8.55 7.21
C ALA A 742 35.00 7.14 7.82
N ARG A 743 35.09 7.06 9.14
CA ARG A 743 34.81 5.85 9.91
C ARG A 743 33.74 6.14 10.96
N LEU A 744 32.81 5.22 11.13
CA LEU A 744 31.83 5.20 12.21
C LEU A 744 32.11 4.06 13.17
N HIS A 745 31.67 4.23 14.40
CA HIS A 745 31.47 3.17 15.37
C HIS A 745 30.29 2.28 14.96
N SER A 746 30.13 1.15 15.64
CA SER A 746 29.02 0.22 15.39
C SER A 746 27.65 0.80 15.70
N ASP A 747 27.57 1.86 16.51
CA ASP A 747 26.34 2.60 16.83
C ASP A 747 26.02 3.72 15.84
N GLY A 748 26.82 3.91 14.79
CA GLY A 748 26.65 4.97 13.79
C GLY A 748 27.35 6.29 14.13
N SER A 749 27.85 6.48 15.35
CA SER A 749 28.58 7.68 15.72
C SER A 749 29.94 7.78 15.01
N VAL A 750 30.40 9.01 14.71
CA VAL A 750 31.66 9.22 13.96
C VAL A 750 32.89 8.89 14.82
N ASP A 751 33.75 8.00 14.33
CA ASP A 751 35.03 7.67 14.96
C ASP A 751 36.05 8.77 14.70
N THR A 752 36.18 9.68 15.67
CA THR A 752 37.09 10.83 15.56
C THR A 752 38.57 10.45 15.59
N THR A 753 38.92 9.23 16.02
CA THR A 753 40.30 8.73 16.08
C THR A 753 40.83 8.31 14.71
N PHE A 754 39.96 8.10 13.73
CA PHE A 754 40.34 7.88 12.35
C PHE A 754 40.63 9.21 11.68
N THR A 755 41.90 9.53 11.40
CA THR A 755 42.30 10.83 10.86
C THR A 755 42.86 10.69 9.47
N VAL A 756 42.27 11.42 8.51
CA VAL A 756 42.63 11.34 7.08
C VAL A 756 43.33 12.61 6.58
N GLY A 757 43.61 13.57 7.47
CA GLY A 757 44.11 14.89 7.08
C GLY A 757 43.12 15.60 6.15
N SER A 758 43.62 16.12 5.03
CA SER A 758 42.78 16.64 3.93
C SER A 758 42.12 15.54 3.09
N GLY A 759 42.49 14.27 3.30
CA GLY A 759 41.85 13.11 2.71
C GLY A 759 42.02 13.00 1.19
N PRO A 760 41.22 12.16 0.53
CA PRO A 760 41.19 12.09 -0.93
C PRO A 760 40.55 13.34 -1.53
N ASP A 761 41.15 13.89 -2.59
CA ASP A 761 40.70 15.12 -3.26
C ASP A 761 39.59 14.91 -4.33
N GLY A 762 39.08 13.69 -4.45
CA GLY A 762 37.97 13.31 -5.31
C GLY A 762 37.19 12.11 -4.75
N THR A 763 36.02 11.83 -5.32
CA THR A 763 35.07 10.81 -4.83
C THR A 763 35.73 9.44 -4.63
N VAL A 764 35.44 8.79 -3.51
CA VAL A 764 35.83 7.39 -3.24
C VAL A 764 34.72 6.46 -3.75
N HIS A 765 35.05 5.51 -4.62
CA HIS A 765 34.09 4.60 -5.25
C HIS A 765 34.07 3.20 -4.65
N ASP A 766 35.17 2.76 -4.02
CA ASP A 766 35.23 1.47 -3.36
C ASP A 766 36.27 1.45 -2.23
N ILE A 767 36.04 0.58 -1.24
CA ILE A 767 36.89 0.39 -0.08
C ILE A 767 37.03 -1.11 0.18
N VAL A 768 38.25 -1.59 0.35
CA VAL A 768 38.51 -2.98 0.76
C VAL A 768 39.49 -3.03 1.92
N ILE A 769 39.19 -3.85 2.91
CA ILE A 769 40.06 -4.07 4.08
C ILE A 769 40.91 -5.30 3.82
N GLN A 770 42.23 -5.16 3.97
CA GLN A 770 43.18 -6.27 3.86
C GLN A 770 43.22 -7.09 5.15
N PRO A 771 43.64 -8.37 5.10
CA PRO A 771 43.71 -9.24 6.28
C PRO A 771 44.60 -8.71 7.42
N ASP A 772 45.56 -7.85 7.10
CA ASP A 772 46.45 -7.18 8.05
C ASP A 772 45.88 -5.89 8.65
N GLY A 773 44.63 -5.54 8.34
CA GLY A 773 43.93 -4.35 8.80
C GLY A 773 44.21 -3.09 7.99
N ARG A 774 45.09 -3.12 6.97
CA ARG A 774 45.28 -1.99 6.05
C ARG A 774 44.05 -1.79 5.17
N ILE A 775 43.83 -0.55 4.73
CA ILE A 775 42.63 -0.15 4.00
C ILE A 775 43.03 0.27 2.59
N LEU A 776 42.45 -0.33 1.57
CA LEU A 776 42.60 0.10 0.17
C LEU A 776 41.39 0.91 -0.24
N ILE A 777 41.63 2.06 -0.87
CA ILE A 777 40.60 2.92 -1.44
C ILE A 777 40.87 3.16 -2.92
N VAL A 778 39.80 3.24 -3.72
CA VAL A 778 39.86 3.67 -5.12
C VAL A 778 38.80 4.70 -5.44
N GLY A 779 39.04 5.53 -6.46
CA GLY A 779 38.08 6.54 -6.84
C GLY A 779 38.49 7.45 -7.99
N ALA A 780 37.99 8.67 -7.96
CA ALA A 780 38.29 9.75 -8.90
C ALA A 780 39.35 10.75 -8.37
N PHE A 781 39.94 10.48 -7.20
CA PHE A 781 40.97 11.33 -6.58
C PHE A 781 42.32 11.25 -7.30
N ALA A 782 43.06 12.35 -7.27
CA ALA A 782 44.43 12.50 -7.74
C ALA A 782 45.43 12.66 -6.58
N ASN A 783 44.94 12.98 -5.39
CA ASN A 783 45.75 13.17 -4.19
C ASN A 783 45.07 12.53 -2.97
N TYR A 784 45.90 12.09 -2.02
CA TYR A 784 45.48 11.74 -0.67
C TYR A 784 46.35 12.51 0.32
N ASP A 785 45.72 13.34 1.14
CA ASP A 785 46.39 14.24 2.08
C ASP A 785 47.53 15.06 1.45
N GLY A 786 47.28 15.62 0.27
CA GLY A 786 48.27 16.35 -0.53
C GLY A 786 49.34 15.50 -1.23
N ALA A 787 49.44 14.20 -0.96
CA ALA A 787 50.34 13.31 -1.67
C ALA A 787 49.70 12.77 -2.95
N ALA A 788 50.41 12.85 -4.07
CA ALA A 788 49.92 12.38 -5.37
C ALA A 788 49.62 10.88 -5.35
N ARG A 789 48.39 10.53 -5.73
CA ARG A 789 47.89 9.15 -5.81
C ARG A 789 47.06 8.98 -7.08
N ASN A 790 47.42 8.00 -7.89
CA ASN A 790 46.77 7.78 -9.17
C ASN A 790 45.48 6.96 -8.97
N ARG A 791 44.48 7.55 -8.30
CA ARG A 791 43.14 6.97 -8.05
C ARG A 791 43.09 5.74 -7.14
N ILE A 792 44.22 5.34 -6.56
CA ILE A 792 44.33 4.27 -5.59
C ILE A 792 45.26 4.71 -4.45
N ALA A 793 44.87 4.40 -3.21
CA ALA A 793 45.71 4.59 -2.04
C ALA A 793 45.53 3.42 -1.08
N ARG A 794 46.60 3.05 -0.40
CA ARG A 794 46.54 2.19 0.78
C ARG A 794 46.77 3.03 2.02
N LEU A 795 45.99 2.77 3.06
CA LEU A 795 46.01 3.47 4.32
C LEU A 795 46.33 2.49 5.45
N LEU A 796 46.94 3.02 6.50
CA LEU A 796 47.07 2.34 7.78
C LEU A 796 45.70 2.33 8.51
N PRO A 797 45.52 1.49 9.54
CA PRO A 797 44.24 1.40 10.27
C PRO A 797 43.77 2.71 10.92
N ASP A 798 44.66 3.69 11.11
CA ASP A 798 44.36 5.01 11.66
C ASP A 798 43.91 6.04 10.60
N GLY A 799 43.95 5.67 9.32
CA GLY A 799 43.60 6.52 8.19
C GLY A 799 44.78 7.27 7.58
N SER A 800 45.98 7.16 8.13
CA SER A 800 47.18 7.74 7.53
C SER A 800 47.61 6.97 6.28
N LEU A 801 48.27 7.66 5.35
CA LEU A 801 48.69 7.10 4.07
C LEU A 801 49.84 6.09 4.26
N ASP A 802 49.69 4.88 3.73
CA ASP A 802 50.79 3.91 3.69
C ASP A 802 51.77 4.28 2.55
N ALA A 803 52.90 4.86 2.93
CA ALA A 803 53.97 5.24 2.00
C ALA A 803 54.70 4.04 1.37
N THR A 804 54.56 2.83 1.93
CA THR A 804 55.20 1.61 1.38
C THR A 804 54.44 1.05 0.17
N PHE A 805 53.18 1.45 -0.02
CA PHE A 805 52.41 1.07 -1.18
C PHE A 805 52.77 1.96 -2.38
N ALA A 806 53.29 1.34 -3.43
CA ALA A 806 53.65 2.01 -4.66
C ALA A 806 52.47 2.76 -5.27
N ASN A 807 52.75 3.84 -6.00
CA ASN A 807 51.74 4.59 -6.75
C ASN A 807 51.74 4.09 -8.21
N PRO A 808 50.84 3.15 -8.59
CA PRO A 808 50.84 2.57 -9.92
C PRO A 808 50.49 3.62 -10.98
N THR A 809 51.20 3.58 -12.11
CA THR A 809 50.96 4.49 -13.23
C THR A 809 50.01 3.84 -14.24
N TYR A 810 48.97 4.58 -14.62
CA TYR A 810 47.95 4.19 -15.60
C TYR A 810 47.97 5.21 -16.74
N SER A 811 47.81 4.77 -18.00
CA SER A 811 47.63 5.71 -19.13
C SER A 811 46.17 6.21 -19.13
N ALA A 812 45.90 7.32 -19.84
CA ALA A 812 44.63 8.07 -19.89
C ALA A 812 43.35 7.29 -19.47
N GLY A 813 42.59 7.87 -18.54
CA GLY A 813 41.37 7.32 -17.94
C GLY A 813 40.72 8.31 -16.97
N THR A 814 39.52 8.02 -16.46
CA THR A 814 38.68 8.95 -15.68
C THR A 814 38.55 8.59 -14.19
N ALA A 815 38.35 7.31 -13.81
CA ALA A 815 38.24 6.86 -12.41
C ALA A 815 38.46 5.33 -12.24
N LEU A 816 38.94 4.91 -11.06
CA LEU A 816 38.86 3.52 -10.59
C LEU A 816 37.53 3.31 -9.83
N ARG A 817 36.81 2.23 -10.13
CA ARG A 817 35.42 2.00 -9.68
C ARG A 817 35.28 0.85 -8.70
N SER A 818 36.17 -0.15 -8.72
CA SER A 818 36.03 -1.34 -7.89
C SER A 818 37.37 -2.00 -7.58
N LEU A 819 37.46 -2.59 -6.39
CA LEU A 819 38.57 -3.37 -5.87
C LEU A 819 38.14 -4.79 -5.52
N ALA A 820 39.04 -5.76 -5.68
CA ALA A 820 38.88 -7.09 -5.11
C ALA A 820 40.24 -7.65 -4.66
N LEU A 821 40.26 -8.39 -3.55
CA LEU A 821 41.44 -9.11 -3.07
C LEU A 821 41.40 -10.56 -3.54
N GLN A 822 42.54 -11.06 -4.03
CA GLN A 822 42.73 -12.47 -4.28
C GLN A 822 43.27 -13.17 -3.02
N PRO A 823 43.03 -14.49 -2.86
CA PRO A 823 43.52 -15.25 -1.71
C PRO A 823 45.05 -15.22 -1.53
N ASP A 824 45.80 -14.99 -2.61
CA ASP A 824 47.27 -14.88 -2.60
C ASP A 824 47.78 -13.47 -2.24
N GLY A 825 46.88 -12.57 -1.84
CA GLY A 825 47.20 -11.20 -1.44
C GLY A 825 47.37 -10.21 -2.60
N LYS A 826 47.18 -10.64 -3.85
CA LYS A 826 47.15 -9.73 -5.00
C LYS A 826 45.85 -8.92 -5.03
N ILE A 827 45.94 -7.74 -5.65
CA ILE A 827 44.85 -6.75 -5.68
C ILE A 827 44.39 -6.59 -7.12
N LEU A 828 43.09 -6.73 -7.36
CA LEU A 828 42.46 -6.39 -8.63
C LEU A 828 41.83 -5.00 -8.52
N ALA A 829 42.11 -4.14 -9.49
CA ALA A 829 41.49 -2.82 -9.60
C ALA A 829 40.87 -2.64 -10.98
N ALA A 830 39.63 -2.17 -11.01
CA ALA A 830 38.82 -2.03 -12.21
C ALA A 830 38.26 -0.62 -12.37
N GLY A 831 38.03 -0.17 -13.60
CA GLY A 831 37.52 1.18 -13.88
C GLY A 831 37.57 1.58 -15.35
N GLY A 832 37.54 2.89 -15.59
CA GLY A 832 37.64 3.49 -16.93
C GLY A 832 39.04 4.01 -17.20
N PHE A 833 39.99 3.12 -17.47
CA PHE A 833 41.39 3.47 -17.76
C PHE A 833 42.00 2.55 -18.82
N SER A 834 43.09 3.01 -19.45
CA SER A 834 43.82 2.29 -20.49
C SER A 834 45.31 2.11 -20.15
N TYR A 835 45.96 1.14 -20.80
CA TYR A 835 47.42 1.00 -20.83
C TYR A 835 47.92 1.06 -22.27
N THR A 836 48.98 1.85 -22.51
CA THR A 836 49.78 1.75 -23.73
C THR A 836 50.89 0.70 -23.56
N PHE A 837 50.95 -0.29 -24.46
CA PHE A 837 52.10 -1.19 -24.59
C PHE A 837 52.96 -0.74 -25.78
N GLY A 838 54.25 -0.50 -25.55
CA GLY A 838 55.29 -0.54 -26.59
C GLY A 838 56.17 -1.76 -26.30
N SER A 839 56.70 -2.52 -27.25
CA SER A 839 56.91 -2.34 -28.69
C SER A 839 56.86 -3.73 -29.35
N GLY A 840 55.84 -3.99 -30.17
CA GLY A 840 55.66 -5.29 -30.82
C GLY A 840 54.36 -5.38 -31.61
N GLY A 841 54.22 -4.55 -32.65
CA GLY A 841 53.33 -4.82 -33.80
C GLY A 841 51.80 -4.79 -33.61
N GLY A 842 51.25 -4.54 -32.42
CA GLY A 842 49.80 -4.36 -32.21
C GLY A 842 49.47 -2.98 -31.66
N THR A 843 48.95 -2.08 -32.49
CA THR A 843 48.35 -0.81 -32.06
C THR A 843 46.98 -1.08 -31.46
N GLY A 844 46.89 -1.33 -30.15
CA GLY A 844 45.60 -1.45 -29.47
C GLY A 844 45.70 -1.22 -27.96
N PHE A 845 44.73 -0.49 -27.44
CA PHE A 845 44.57 -0.18 -26.02
C PHE A 845 44.20 -1.47 -25.27
N LYS A 846 44.80 -1.75 -24.11
CA LYS A 846 44.26 -2.76 -23.16
C LYS A 846 43.58 -2.00 -22.02
N SER A 847 42.28 -2.20 -21.79
CA SER A 847 41.53 -1.37 -20.85
C SER A 847 40.65 -2.11 -19.84
N GLY A 848 40.51 -1.47 -18.67
CA GLY A 848 39.44 -1.70 -17.70
C GLY A 848 39.82 -2.43 -16.41
N LEU A 849 40.86 -3.28 -16.43
CA LEU A 849 41.27 -4.13 -15.31
C LEU A 849 42.80 -4.17 -15.15
N VAL A 850 43.28 -4.17 -13.91
CA VAL A 850 44.69 -4.41 -13.57
C VAL A 850 44.81 -5.28 -12.33
N ARG A 851 45.88 -6.06 -12.28
CA ARG A 851 46.33 -6.72 -11.06
C ARG A 851 47.60 -6.08 -10.54
N LEU A 852 47.66 -5.89 -9.22
CA LEU A 852 48.80 -5.39 -8.49
C LEU A 852 49.26 -6.46 -7.49
N PHE A 853 50.55 -6.48 -7.21
CA PHE A 853 51.10 -7.18 -6.05
C PHE A 853 50.70 -6.47 -4.76
N ALA A 854 50.94 -7.12 -3.62
CA ALA A 854 50.64 -6.56 -2.31
C ALA A 854 51.40 -5.25 -2.03
N ASP A 855 52.51 -4.96 -2.71
CA ASP A 855 53.25 -3.69 -2.58
C ASP A 855 52.72 -2.57 -3.50
N GLY A 856 51.68 -2.84 -4.32
CA GLY A 856 51.11 -1.89 -5.26
C GLY A 856 51.82 -1.82 -6.62
N THR A 857 52.89 -2.59 -6.81
CA THR A 857 53.52 -2.72 -8.13
C THR A 857 52.66 -3.57 -9.06
N ARG A 858 52.73 -3.30 -10.37
CA ARG A 858 51.87 -3.98 -11.35
C ARG A 858 52.30 -5.42 -11.57
N ASP A 859 51.34 -6.34 -11.50
CA ASP A 859 51.52 -7.72 -11.93
C ASP A 859 51.26 -7.85 -13.44
N THR A 860 52.32 -8.16 -14.19
CA THR A 860 52.27 -8.30 -15.65
C THR A 860 51.88 -9.70 -16.12
N SER A 861 51.72 -10.65 -15.19
CA SER A 861 51.28 -12.02 -15.52
C SER A 861 49.78 -12.12 -15.81
N LEU A 862 48.99 -11.09 -15.49
CA LEU A 862 47.59 -11.00 -15.88
C LEU A 862 47.50 -10.46 -17.32
N ASP A 863 47.11 -11.32 -18.27
CA ASP A 863 46.83 -10.90 -19.65
C ASP A 863 45.34 -11.06 -19.97
N VAL A 864 44.69 -9.93 -20.22
CA VAL A 864 43.26 -9.84 -20.54
C VAL A 864 43.02 -9.54 -22.03
N GLY A 865 44.05 -9.64 -22.89
CA GLY A 865 43.93 -9.22 -24.29
C GLY A 865 43.61 -7.71 -24.40
N TYR A 866 42.67 -7.31 -25.25
CA TYR A 866 42.21 -5.91 -25.31
C TYR A 866 41.41 -5.44 -24.07
N GLY A 867 41.03 -6.35 -23.16
CA GLY A 867 40.20 -6.03 -22.01
C GLY A 867 38.80 -5.56 -22.41
N ALA A 868 38.17 -4.72 -21.59
CA ALA A 868 36.81 -4.22 -21.79
C ALA A 868 36.77 -3.11 -22.87
N HIS A 869 35.95 -3.31 -23.92
CA HIS A 869 35.81 -2.40 -25.06
C HIS A 869 34.39 -2.41 -25.66
N THR A 870 34.13 -1.53 -26.64
CA THR A 870 32.89 -1.59 -27.44
C THR A 870 33.05 -2.47 -28.67
N SER A 871 32.02 -3.22 -29.05
CA SER A 871 31.98 -4.16 -30.18
C SER A 871 32.33 -3.56 -31.56
N SER A 872 32.24 -2.24 -31.73
CA SER A 872 32.56 -1.55 -32.98
C SER A 872 34.06 -1.33 -33.22
N ALA A 873 34.89 -1.34 -32.17
CA ALA A 873 36.34 -1.24 -32.29
C ALA A 873 37.07 -1.57 -30.97
N ASN A 874 38.17 -2.31 -31.06
CA ASN A 874 39.06 -2.64 -29.93
C ASN A 874 39.96 -1.47 -29.47
N ASN A 875 39.60 -0.24 -29.83
CA ASN A 875 40.33 0.98 -29.49
C ASN A 875 39.49 2.01 -28.71
N ASN A 876 38.25 1.65 -28.35
CA ASN A 876 37.36 2.54 -27.61
C ASN A 876 37.23 2.11 -26.15
N LEU A 877 37.57 3.02 -25.24
CA LEU A 877 37.59 2.77 -23.80
C LEU A 877 36.15 2.66 -23.25
N THR A 878 35.90 1.61 -22.46
CA THR A 878 34.66 1.43 -21.69
C THR A 878 34.96 1.25 -20.21
N THR A 879 33.92 1.18 -19.38
CA THR A 879 34.08 1.13 -17.92
C THR A 879 33.74 -0.26 -17.40
N ILE A 880 34.65 -0.82 -16.61
CA ILE A 880 34.33 -1.92 -15.69
C ILE A 880 33.85 -1.29 -14.38
N ASN A 881 32.59 -1.53 -14.04
CA ASN A 881 31.95 -1.02 -12.83
C ASN A 881 32.28 -1.87 -11.61
N ARG A 882 32.40 -3.19 -11.78
CA ARG A 882 32.67 -4.15 -10.69
C ARG A 882 33.67 -5.21 -11.09
N VAL A 883 34.50 -5.59 -10.13
CA VAL A 883 35.34 -6.79 -10.18
C VAL A 883 35.08 -7.64 -8.92
N ALA A 884 35.00 -8.95 -9.08
CA ALA A 884 34.87 -9.89 -7.98
C ALA A 884 35.73 -11.13 -8.21
N VAL A 885 36.08 -11.84 -7.14
CA VAL A 885 36.86 -13.08 -7.18
C VAL A 885 35.96 -14.23 -6.74
N LEU A 886 35.92 -15.29 -7.56
CA LEU A 886 35.19 -16.52 -7.24
C LEU A 886 35.98 -17.39 -6.25
N PRO A 887 35.32 -18.27 -5.47
CA PRO A 887 36.00 -19.16 -4.53
C PRO A 887 37.10 -20.04 -5.16
N ASP A 888 36.96 -20.37 -6.45
CA ASP A 888 37.93 -21.14 -7.24
C ASP A 888 39.08 -20.29 -7.83
N GLY A 889 39.13 -19.00 -7.50
CA GLY A 889 40.16 -18.06 -7.93
C GLY A 889 39.95 -17.46 -9.33
N ARG A 890 38.85 -17.76 -10.02
CA ARG A 890 38.45 -17.07 -11.25
C ARG A 890 38.00 -15.63 -10.95
N ILE A 891 38.05 -14.78 -11.98
CA ILE A 891 37.76 -13.35 -11.87
C ILE A 891 36.47 -13.04 -12.63
N LEU A 892 35.54 -12.32 -12.01
CA LEU A 892 34.35 -11.78 -12.66
C LEU A 892 34.51 -10.28 -12.83
N VAL A 893 34.11 -9.78 -14.00
CA VAL A 893 34.02 -8.35 -14.28
C VAL A 893 32.66 -8.00 -14.86
N ALA A 894 32.11 -6.86 -14.44
CA ALA A 894 30.88 -6.31 -14.99
C ALA A 894 31.01 -4.82 -15.29
N GLY A 895 30.30 -4.34 -16.30
CA GLY A 895 30.25 -2.93 -16.61
C GLY A 895 29.47 -2.57 -17.86
N SER A 896 29.92 -1.51 -18.54
CA SER A 896 29.27 -0.97 -19.74
C SER A 896 29.85 -1.49 -21.07
N PHE A 897 30.77 -2.47 -21.01
CA PHE A 897 31.44 -3.00 -22.19
C PHE A 897 30.53 -3.91 -23.02
N THR A 898 30.71 -3.88 -24.34
CA THR A 898 29.99 -4.78 -25.27
C THR A 898 30.91 -5.82 -25.93
N GLY A 899 32.19 -5.82 -25.58
CA GLY A 899 33.16 -6.87 -25.87
C GLY A 899 34.25 -6.94 -24.79
N PHE A 900 34.89 -8.12 -24.66
CA PHE A 900 36.00 -8.34 -23.72
C PHE A 900 37.10 -9.22 -24.34
N GLY A 901 38.36 -8.84 -24.16
CA GLY A 901 39.51 -9.62 -24.60
C GLY A 901 39.71 -9.61 -26.12
N ASN A 902 40.18 -10.73 -26.69
CA ASN A 902 40.47 -10.84 -28.13
C ASN A 902 39.26 -11.32 -28.97
N ASN A 903 38.13 -11.63 -28.33
CA ASN A 903 36.96 -12.29 -28.95
C ASN A 903 35.66 -11.48 -28.75
N PHE A 904 34.81 -11.46 -29.77
CA PHE A 904 33.59 -10.66 -29.86
C PHE A 904 32.33 -11.34 -29.30
N THR A 905 32.27 -11.70 -28.02
CA THR A 905 31.08 -12.43 -27.50
C THR A 905 30.50 -12.03 -26.14
N PRO A 906 31.26 -11.68 -25.08
CA PRO A 906 30.64 -11.36 -23.79
C PRO A 906 30.10 -9.91 -23.76
N ARG A 907 28.82 -9.76 -23.38
CA ARG A 907 28.17 -8.45 -23.20
C ARG A 907 28.03 -8.16 -21.71
N ARG A 908 28.65 -7.08 -21.25
CA ARG A 908 28.49 -6.47 -19.91
C ARG A 908 28.99 -7.28 -18.71
N ILE A 909 29.12 -8.61 -18.82
CA ILE A 909 29.74 -9.49 -17.82
C ILE A 909 30.75 -10.40 -18.52
N ALA A 910 31.92 -10.60 -17.91
CA ALA A 910 32.90 -11.58 -18.37
C ALA A 910 33.50 -12.34 -17.18
N ARG A 911 33.70 -13.65 -17.36
CA ARG A 911 34.43 -14.51 -16.44
C ARG A 911 35.80 -14.83 -17.00
N LEU A 912 36.83 -14.71 -16.19
CA LEU A 912 38.23 -14.91 -16.56
C LEU A 912 38.87 -15.97 -15.68
N SER A 913 39.86 -16.66 -16.21
CA SER A 913 40.80 -17.44 -15.40
C SER A 913 41.57 -16.53 -14.43
N SER A 914 42.25 -17.15 -13.47
CA SER A 914 43.19 -16.43 -12.59
C SER A 914 44.37 -15.80 -13.36
N THR A 915 44.61 -16.13 -14.62
CA THR A 915 45.64 -15.53 -15.49
C THR A 915 45.09 -14.47 -16.45
N GLY A 916 43.78 -14.24 -16.46
CA GLY A 916 43.11 -13.24 -17.30
C GLY A 916 42.55 -13.78 -18.62
N ALA A 917 42.71 -15.08 -18.90
CA ALA A 917 42.12 -15.69 -20.09
C ALA A 917 40.60 -15.74 -19.98
N LEU A 918 39.89 -15.31 -21.02
CA LEU A 918 38.43 -15.30 -21.07
C LEU A 918 37.86 -16.72 -21.06
N ASP A 919 36.91 -16.99 -20.16
CA ASP A 919 36.12 -18.21 -20.15
C ASP A 919 35.00 -18.10 -21.20
N THR A 920 35.23 -18.71 -22.37
CA THR A 920 34.27 -18.66 -23.48
C THR A 920 33.03 -19.53 -23.27
N THR A 921 32.98 -20.31 -22.20
CA THR A 921 31.79 -21.11 -21.83
C THR A 921 30.79 -20.32 -20.99
N PHE A 922 31.16 -19.11 -20.53
CA PHE A 922 30.34 -18.23 -19.72
C PHE A 922 30.04 -16.94 -20.47
N VAL A 923 28.89 -16.89 -21.15
CA VAL A 923 28.54 -15.81 -22.08
C VAL A 923 27.12 -15.31 -21.87
N PRO A 924 26.78 -14.77 -20.68
CA PRO A 924 25.50 -14.10 -20.47
C PRO A 924 25.37 -12.89 -21.42
N SER A 925 24.29 -12.85 -22.21
CA SER A 925 23.98 -11.71 -23.08
C SER A 925 23.06 -10.72 -22.37
N VAL A 926 23.65 -9.84 -21.56
CA VAL A 926 22.93 -8.76 -20.86
C VAL A 926 22.75 -7.55 -21.80
N ASN A 927 21.53 -7.03 -21.88
CA ASN A 927 21.19 -5.97 -22.85
C ASN A 927 21.66 -4.56 -22.45
N ASN A 928 21.90 -4.29 -21.17
CA ASN A 928 22.33 -2.99 -20.67
C ASN A 928 23.39 -3.08 -19.55
N THR A 929 23.82 -1.95 -19.03
CA THR A 929 24.89 -1.83 -18.03
C THR A 929 24.62 -2.65 -16.77
N VAL A 930 25.62 -3.43 -16.37
CA VAL A 930 25.65 -4.09 -15.05
C VAL A 930 26.49 -3.24 -14.11
N SER A 931 25.90 -2.87 -12.99
CA SER A 931 26.45 -1.94 -12.01
C SER A 931 26.88 -2.63 -10.71
N ALA A 932 26.32 -3.82 -10.43
CA ALA A 932 26.59 -4.62 -9.25
C ALA A 932 26.77 -6.11 -9.62
N LEU A 933 27.66 -6.79 -8.90
CA LEU A 933 27.86 -8.23 -8.96
C LEU A 933 28.10 -8.78 -7.56
N LEU A 934 27.46 -9.90 -7.23
CA LEU A 934 27.69 -10.65 -6.00
C LEU A 934 27.81 -12.15 -6.32
N PRO A 935 29.01 -12.73 -6.24
CA PRO A 935 29.17 -14.19 -6.29
C PRO A 935 28.52 -14.87 -5.09
N LEU A 936 27.87 -16.01 -5.34
CA LEU A 936 27.24 -16.84 -4.31
C LEU A 936 28.08 -18.11 -4.01
N PRO A 937 27.95 -18.72 -2.82
CA PRO A 937 28.72 -19.91 -2.44
C PRO A 937 28.54 -21.11 -3.35
N ASP A 938 27.38 -21.23 -3.99
CA ASP A 938 27.06 -22.29 -4.97
C ASP A 938 27.69 -22.07 -6.35
N GLY A 939 28.42 -20.96 -6.53
CA GLY A 939 29.07 -20.56 -7.78
C GLY A 939 28.17 -19.82 -8.77
N SER A 940 26.88 -19.63 -8.46
CA SER A 940 26.02 -18.69 -9.17
C SER A 940 26.37 -17.25 -8.77
N LEU A 941 25.73 -16.25 -9.39
CA LEU A 941 25.93 -14.85 -9.03
C LEU A 941 24.63 -14.06 -9.12
N LEU A 942 24.51 -13.03 -8.30
CA LEU A 942 23.49 -12.00 -8.45
C LEU A 942 24.08 -10.81 -9.22
N ALA A 943 23.34 -10.33 -10.20
CA ALA A 943 23.67 -9.17 -11.01
C ALA A 943 22.61 -8.09 -10.82
N GLY A 944 23.06 -6.83 -10.68
CA GLY A 944 22.18 -5.66 -10.59
C GLY A 944 22.64 -4.54 -11.53
N GLY A 945 21.72 -3.80 -12.13
CA GLY A 945 22.02 -2.71 -13.06
C GLY A 945 20.82 -2.24 -13.88
N ASP A 946 21.06 -1.53 -14.98
CA ASP A 946 20.00 -0.92 -15.80
C ASP A 946 19.46 -1.86 -16.89
N PHE A 947 19.70 -3.17 -16.77
CA PHE A 947 19.32 -4.16 -17.76
C PHE A 947 17.87 -4.58 -17.61
N THR A 948 17.26 -4.91 -18.74
CA THR A 948 15.88 -5.41 -18.81
C THR A 948 15.79 -6.83 -19.39
N GLN A 949 16.93 -7.41 -19.77
CA GLN A 949 16.98 -8.70 -20.44
C GLN A 949 18.35 -9.38 -20.30
N ILE A 950 18.34 -10.70 -20.10
CA ILE A 950 19.52 -11.58 -20.17
C ILE A 950 19.15 -12.79 -21.02
N ASP A 951 19.92 -13.07 -22.08
CA ASP A 951 19.72 -14.26 -22.95
C ASP A 951 18.28 -14.45 -23.46
N ALA A 952 17.66 -13.35 -23.90
CA ALA A 952 16.26 -13.25 -24.33
C ALA A 952 15.19 -13.29 -23.21
N THR A 953 15.54 -13.73 -22.00
CA THR A 953 14.63 -13.70 -20.83
C THR A 953 14.49 -12.29 -20.28
N ALA A 954 13.24 -11.84 -20.13
CA ALA A 954 12.94 -10.56 -19.49
C ALA A 954 13.26 -10.63 -17.99
N VAL A 955 14.00 -9.64 -17.50
CA VAL A 955 14.34 -9.47 -16.08
C VAL A 955 14.31 -7.99 -15.76
N VAL A 956 13.98 -7.57 -14.55
CA VAL A 956 13.92 -6.15 -14.20
C VAL A 956 15.11 -5.79 -13.32
N ARG A 957 16.19 -5.28 -13.93
CA ARG A 957 17.36 -4.67 -13.27
C ARG A 957 18.15 -5.54 -12.29
N PHE A 958 17.66 -6.73 -11.98
CA PHE A 958 18.21 -7.65 -11.02
C PHE A 958 17.94 -9.08 -11.50
N ALA A 959 18.94 -9.94 -11.42
CA ALA A 959 18.84 -11.33 -11.85
C ALA A 959 19.88 -12.20 -11.15
N ARG A 960 19.54 -13.48 -10.97
CA ARG A 960 20.51 -14.51 -10.66
C ARG A 960 20.99 -15.16 -11.95
N ILE A 961 22.30 -15.32 -12.10
CA ILE A 961 22.96 -15.97 -13.23
C ILE A 961 23.65 -17.22 -12.71
N LEU A 962 23.35 -18.36 -13.32
CA LEU A 962 23.85 -19.66 -12.94
C LEU A 962 25.33 -19.84 -13.33
N THR A 963 25.96 -20.89 -12.81
CA THR A 963 27.39 -21.20 -13.04
C THR A 963 27.76 -21.38 -14.52
N ASN A 964 26.80 -21.74 -15.37
CA ASN A 964 26.95 -21.89 -16.82
C ASN A 964 26.75 -20.56 -17.59
N GLY A 965 26.36 -19.48 -16.91
CA GLY A 965 26.10 -18.17 -17.52
C GLY A 965 24.66 -17.92 -17.97
N THR A 966 23.75 -18.88 -17.82
CA THR A 966 22.33 -18.67 -18.12
C THR A 966 21.62 -18.01 -16.94
N VAL A 967 20.57 -17.24 -17.20
CA VAL A 967 19.71 -16.69 -16.14
C VAL A 967 18.95 -17.80 -15.42
N ASP A 968 18.81 -17.66 -14.10
CA ASP A 968 17.92 -18.49 -13.28
C ASP A 968 16.47 -18.02 -13.48
N ALA A 969 15.71 -18.76 -14.30
CA ALA A 969 14.34 -18.41 -14.62
C ALA A 969 13.40 -18.49 -13.41
N ALA A 970 13.68 -19.37 -12.45
CA ALA A 970 12.88 -19.48 -11.22
C ALA A 970 13.04 -18.23 -10.34
N PHE A 971 14.26 -17.67 -10.31
CA PHE A 971 14.52 -16.41 -9.63
C PHE A 971 13.85 -15.20 -10.30
N ALA A 972 13.72 -15.22 -11.64
CA ALA A 972 13.09 -14.13 -12.39
C ALA A 972 11.57 -14.03 -12.18
N ALA A 973 10.90 -15.13 -11.78
CA ALA A 973 9.45 -15.19 -11.55
C ALA A 973 9.00 -14.58 -10.20
N ALA A 974 9.90 -14.39 -9.23
CA ALA A 974 9.58 -13.94 -7.87
C ALA A 974 9.49 -12.40 -7.70
N GLY A 975 9.46 -11.64 -8.81
CA GLY A 975 9.30 -10.17 -8.80
C GLY A 975 10.63 -9.42 -8.67
N GLY A 976 11.05 -8.75 -9.75
CA GLY A 976 12.18 -7.82 -9.73
C GLY A 976 11.81 -6.50 -9.04
N LEU A 977 12.76 -5.94 -8.29
CA LEU A 977 12.61 -4.66 -7.59
C LEU A 977 12.30 -3.51 -8.57
N SER A 978 11.41 -2.62 -8.13
CA SER A 978 11.05 -1.36 -8.79
C SER A 978 12.27 -0.46 -9.05
N SER A 979 12.12 0.47 -10.00
CA SER A 979 13.11 1.33 -10.67
C SER A 979 14.04 2.22 -9.80
N THR A 980 14.11 2.03 -8.49
CA THR A 980 14.81 2.92 -7.55
C THR A 980 15.73 2.25 -6.53
N VAL A 981 15.87 0.91 -6.50
CA VAL A 981 16.77 0.21 -5.58
C VAL A 981 18.20 0.10 -6.11
#